data_AF-A0A936XYM2-F1
#
_entry.id   AF-A0A936XYM2-F1
#
_cell.length_a   1.000
_cell.length_b   1.000
_cell.length_c   1.000
_cell.angle_alpha   90.00
_cell.angle_beta   90.00
_cell.angle_gamma   90.00
#
_symmetry.space_group_name_H-M   'P 1'
#
loop_
_entity.id
_entity.type
_entity.pdbx_description
1 polymer ?
#
loop_
_entity_poly.entity_id
_entity_poly.type
_entity_poly.pdbx_seq_one_letter_code
_entity_poly.pdbx_strand_id
1 'polypeptide(L)'
;MSQSTYSITEISNWANDKKFNLPNVQRGFVWKPYQIEDLWDSILRGYPIGCFVLSKSAKSGNEKYEILDGQQRATSISLGFDAKTFRDTDQNVKLFIDLGFSQTENGDKKYLFRVITKSHPWGYEKRDNQKTLDAVQKRDALNAYGVESHLDKSLDLFFPYDAVLPVPFSFLIHAKTFEEALSKIKKWKLLGKIRKHYQKQNVDLANPDFDQFLIKHLKALMIAKESMLSEYPAIPALYLNLDKFINDDKIEENLIPSINKNDEDSYNESSDEIENLFIRLNNHGTPLSGEELNYSILKAHISKDLQSEIENACQHFIRPSRFITILFRIFSNEPGSKTHGNIALKIKAKVFQRAIAEDRSKFADYIKKVLTEKQYLGQTLLNYTKSVLAYHPENNKYGFPFTIYSRLAEAAPEVMFTLFFRVKIMGDRFDEVNSIMQRKMLGTISLMYWLGKGERNKNYIKLLRNIWPSVSKITDPKTFWSKSTLNRARIDNVMSFFPSYNGRNGLKNFFNKRVKKVRRRDREPFILDYEEEILWPFIYATLYEKDLVAYSQRDFLYKQFLPDHYGLEDTNIPFDWDHISPQNAIAIKPVPKPIGSVYNTIGNFRAWPYSLNREDQAITPYKKFNPLNESRKEDLPELLKEYQRLLKTEESILTRLELKKILLDVSICDKEWENCDTVKLKDRTDWEQVYLLIMKRVIKLYQKWYDELRIDDLYPVSSKFNFESLFYKGKWGRSSKNDKIFKEYVDSVTYDFWLSGNIDKDLYAYFGFKRELNLAEDEFFFGVIEKSPDGLLSKIKIPTKFNSKYLIESGGSCSEIYGLFTLISTELSSYRTLLSEIYSWVDKFPDKALKSKIIYYIKNNLKKENINYFTANTNNK
;
A
#
# COMPACT_ATOMS: atom_id res chain seq x y z
N MET A 1 47.29 -8.09 13.81
CA MET A 1 46.94 -6.66 13.83
C MET A 1 45.80 -6.46 12.85
N SER A 2 44.72 -5.78 13.24
CA SER A 2 43.61 -5.47 12.33
C SER A 2 44.04 -4.43 11.29
N GLN A 3 43.79 -4.71 10.01
CA GLN A 3 44.17 -3.85 8.89
C GLN A 3 43.37 -2.53 8.92
N SER A 4 44.03 -1.39 9.08
CA SER A 4 43.38 -0.08 9.31
C SER A 4 42.75 0.55 8.07
N THR A 5 43.13 0.10 6.87
CA THR A 5 42.62 0.60 5.60
C THR A 5 42.48 -0.51 4.57
N TYR A 6 41.50 -0.39 3.67
CA TYR A 6 41.24 -1.35 2.61
C TYR A 6 41.22 -0.68 1.25
N SER A 7 41.85 -1.30 0.27
CA SER A 7 41.71 -0.94 -1.13
C SER A 7 40.31 -1.29 -1.65
N ILE A 8 39.90 -0.61 -2.71
CA ILE A 8 38.62 -0.86 -3.39
C ILE A 8 38.55 -2.33 -3.88
N THR A 9 39.67 -2.87 -4.37
CA THR A 9 39.79 -4.27 -4.82
C THR A 9 39.63 -5.29 -3.70
N GLU A 10 40.10 -4.98 -2.49
CA GLU A 10 39.86 -5.86 -1.33
C GLU A 10 38.37 -5.82 -0.95
N ILE A 11 37.77 -4.63 -0.92
CA ILE A 11 36.35 -4.45 -0.56
C ILE A 11 35.43 -5.18 -1.53
N SER A 12 35.72 -5.16 -2.83
CA SER A 12 34.89 -5.86 -3.83
C SER A 12 34.88 -7.39 -3.66
N ASN A 13 35.86 -7.96 -2.97
CA ASN A 13 35.96 -9.40 -2.71
C ASN A 13 35.43 -9.83 -1.33
N TRP A 14 35.06 -8.89 -0.46
CA TRP A 14 34.62 -9.17 0.90
C TRP A 14 33.49 -10.21 1.01
N ALA A 15 32.53 -10.18 0.09
CA ALA A 15 31.41 -11.13 0.06
C ALA A 15 31.84 -12.54 -0.38
N ASN A 16 32.90 -12.66 -1.20
CA ASN A 16 33.47 -13.95 -1.63
C ASN A 16 34.32 -14.60 -0.55
N ASP A 17 35.14 -13.79 0.14
CA ASP A 17 36.15 -14.29 1.08
C ASP A 17 35.57 -14.94 2.34
N LYS A 18 34.26 -14.77 2.60
CA LYS A 18 33.55 -15.19 3.84
C LYS A 18 34.16 -14.66 5.14
N LYS A 19 35.22 -13.86 5.05
CA LYS A 19 35.88 -13.12 6.12
C LYS A 19 34.99 -12.00 6.63
N PHE A 20 34.26 -11.34 5.74
CA PHE A 20 33.33 -10.27 6.06
C PHE A 20 31.90 -10.74 5.84
N ASN A 21 31.02 -10.50 6.81
CA ASN A 21 29.62 -10.85 6.71
C ASN A 21 28.73 -9.69 7.16
N LEU A 22 27.47 -9.70 6.73
CA LEU A 22 26.47 -8.77 7.23
C LEU A 22 25.77 -9.38 8.45
N PRO A 23 25.63 -8.62 9.55
CA PRO A 23 24.76 -8.98 10.67
C PRO A 23 23.33 -9.28 10.21
N ASN A 24 22.65 -10.22 10.88
CA ASN A 24 21.26 -10.57 10.55
C ASN A 24 20.30 -9.38 10.74
N VAL A 25 20.58 -8.50 11.71
CA VAL A 25 19.82 -7.28 12.02
C VAL A 25 19.80 -6.31 10.84
N GLN A 26 20.79 -6.34 9.94
CA GLN A 26 20.82 -5.41 8.81
C GLN A 26 19.74 -5.69 7.78
N ARG A 27 19.18 -4.63 7.20
CA ARG A 27 18.22 -4.75 6.09
C ARG A 27 18.90 -5.20 4.79
N GLY A 28 18.09 -5.48 3.77
CA GLY A 28 18.58 -5.79 2.42
C GLY A 28 19.34 -4.63 1.78
N PHE A 29 19.83 -4.88 0.56
CA PHE A 29 20.33 -3.80 -0.29
C PHE A 29 19.17 -2.93 -0.76
N VAL A 30 19.23 -1.61 -0.54
CA VAL A 30 18.12 -0.69 -0.85
C VAL A 30 18.54 0.54 -1.65
N TRP A 31 19.83 0.67 -1.96
CA TRP A 31 20.32 1.80 -2.71
C TRP A 31 19.69 1.86 -4.09
N LYS A 32 19.18 3.05 -4.43
CA LYS A 32 18.64 3.33 -5.75
C LYS A 32 19.79 3.50 -6.75
N PRO A 33 19.56 3.22 -8.04
CA PRO A 33 20.56 3.31 -9.10
C PRO A 33 21.40 4.58 -9.09
N TYR A 34 20.79 5.76 -8.88
CA TYR A 34 21.53 7.01 -8.78
C TYR A 34 22.60 7.03 -7.69
N GLN A 35 22.36 6.41 -6.53
CA GLN A 35 23.32 6.36 -5.42
C GLN A 35 24.54 5.50 -5.77
N ILE A 36 24.34 4.45 -6.56
CA ILE A 36 25.42 3.60 -7.08
C ILE A 36 26.25 4.39 -8.10
N GLU A 37 25.59 5.09 -9.03
CA GLU A 37 26.24 5.93 -10.04
C GLU A 37 27.09 7.04 -9.40
N ASP A 38 26.54 7.74 -8.40
CA ASP A 38 27.21 8.86 -7.73
C ASP A 38 28.39 8.39 -6.85
N LEU A 39 28.28 7.21 -6.22
CA LEU A 39 29.41 6.60 -5.50
C LEU A 39 30.56 6.32 -6.46
N TRP A 40 30.29 5.72 -7.62
CA TRP A 40 31.34 5.36 -8.57
C TRP A 40 31.96 6.57 -9.26
N ASP A 41 31.17 7.62 -9.56
CA ASP A 41 31.73 8.91 -10.02
C ASP A 41 32.67 9.50 -8.97
N SER A 42 32.29 9.48 -7.69
CA SER A 42 33.14 9.95 -6.58
C SER A 42 34.43 9.15 -6.45
N ILE A 43 34.34 7.82 -6.51
CA ILE A 43 35.50 6.92 -6.44
C ILE A 43 36.47 7.20 -7.61
N LEU A 44 35.98 7.26 -8.84
CA LEU A 44 36.83 7.47 -10.02
C LEU A 44 37.45 8.88 -10.08
N ARG A 45 36.89 9.85 -9.35
CA ARG A 45 37.47 11.18 -9.16
C ARG A 45 38.57 11.25 -8.12
N GLY A 46 38.74 10.22 -7.30
CA GLY A 46 39.62 10.26 -6.14
C GLY A 46 39.01 10.92 -4.90
N TYR A 47 37.68 11.12 -4.86
CA TYR A 47 37.04 11.66 -3.66
C TYR A 47 37.03 10.61 -2.55
N PRO A 48 37.40 10.99 -1.31
CA PRO A 48 37.40 10.05 -0.20
C PRO A 48 35.96 9.61 0.10
N ILE A 49 35.75 8.31 0.26
CA ILE A 49 34.51 7.77 0.79
C ILE A 49 34.65 7.51 2.30
N GLY A 50 33.54 7.61 3.04
CA GLY A 50 33.57 7.43 4.50
C GLY A 50 34.14 6.07 4.92
N CYS A 51 34.59 5.96 6.17
CA CYS A 51 35.11 4.71 6.70
C CYS A 51 34.05 3.58 6.72
N PHE A 52 34.51 2.32 6.75
CA PHE A 52 33.71 1.17 7.14
C PHE A 52 33.81 0.94 8.64
N VAL A 53 32.69 0.63 9.28
CA VAL A 53 32.69 0.23 10.69
C VAL A 53 32.54 -1.27 10.77
N LEU A 54 33.52 -1.95 11.35
CA LEU A 54 33.62 -3.41 11.43
C LEU A 54 33.61 -3.85 12.90
N SER A 55 33.09 -5.04 13.17
CA SER A 55 33.28 -5.70 14.46
C SER A 55 33.88 -7.08 14.29
N LYS A 56 34.73 -7.49 15.24
CA LYS A 56 35.31 -8.84 15.26
C LYS A 56 34.31 -9.81 15.88
N SER A 57 34.00 -10.91 15.19
CA SER A 57 33.10 -11.93 15.73
C SER A 57 33.85 -12.83 16.73
N ALA A 58 33.49 -12.78 18.01
CA ALA A 58 34.13 -13.56 19.08
C ALA A 58 33.91 -15.09 18.97
N LYS A 59 32.93 -15.54 18.17
CA LYS A 59 32.47 -16.95 18.13
C LYS A 59 33.24 -17.88 17.19
N SER A 60 34.27 -17.39 16.50
CA SER A 60 35.03 -18.18 15.52
C SER A 60 36.52 -18.11 15.84
N GLY A 61 37.22 -19.25 15.94
CA GLY A 61 38.69 -19.28 16.03
C GLY A 61 39.44 -18.70 14.81
N ASN A 62 38.71 -18.14 13.84
CA ASN A 62 39.21 -17.44 12.65
C ASN A 62 38.78 -15.97 12.70
N GLU A 63 39.64 -15.06 12.22
CA GLU A 63 39.38 -13.60 12.12
C GLU A 63 38.23 -13.26 11.16
N LYS A 64 36.99 -13.46 11.58
CA LYS A 64 35.78 -13.02 10.86
C LYS A 64 35.31 -11.67 11.37
N TYR A 65 34.89 -10.82 10.45
CA TYR A 65 34.40 -9.48 10.70
C TYR A 65 32.94 -9.33 10.26
N GLU A 66 32.19 -8.56 11.03
CA GLU A 66 30.84 -8.14 10.70
C GLU A 66 30.84 -6.66 10.29
N ILE A 67 30.21 -6.34 9.15
CA ILE A 67 30.11 -4.95 8.67
C ILE A 67 28.96 -4.28 9.40
N LEU A 68 29.24 -3.29 10.25
CA LEU A 68 28.24 -2.56 11.04
C LEU A 68 27.69 -1.32 10.30
N ASP A 69 28.56 -0.62 9.57
CA ASP A 69 28.21 0.46 8.64
C ASP A 69 29.00 0.33 7.33
N GLY A 70 28.40 0.78 6.24
CA GLY A 70 28.97 0.75 4.90
C GLY A 70 28.46 -0.40 4.02
N GLN A 71 27.52 -1.23 4.49
CA GLN A 71 26.92 -2.34 3.72
C GLN A 71 26.56 -1.95 2.28
N GLN A 72 25.83 -0.84 2.12
CA GLN A 72 25.34 -0.40 0.81
C GLN A 72 26.49 0.04 -0.12
N ARG A 73 27.53 0.66 0.46
CA ARG A 73 28.76 1.06 -0.25
C ARG A 73 29.58 -0.16 -0.67
N ALA A 74 29.83 -1.10 0.24
CA ALA A 74 30.56 -2.34 -0.07
C ALA A 74 29.84 -3.16 -1.16
N THR A 75 28.51 -3.27 -1.08
CA THR A 75 27.71 -3.95 -2.11
C THR A 75 27.83 -3.24 -3.46
N SER A 76 27.74 -1.90 -3.49
CA SER A 76 27.87 -1.11 -4.72
C SER A 76 29.28 -1.18 -5.33
N ILE A 77 30.31 -1.25 -4.50
CA ILE A 77 31.69 -1.50 -4.94
C ILE A 77 31.81 -2.92 -5.53
N SER A 78 31.22 -3.93 -4.90
CA SER A 78 31.21 -5.30 -5.44
C SER A 78 30.52 -5.36 -6.81
N LEU A 79 29.40 -4.65 -6.97
CA LEU A 79 28.66 -4.56 -8.25
C LEU A 79 29.49 -3.97 -9.39
N GLY A 80 30.32 -2.94 -9.15
CA GLY A 80 31.14 -2.37 -10.23
C GLY A 80 32.29 -3.27 -10.68
N PHE A 81 32.73 -4.19 -9.82
CA PHE A 81 33.64 -5.28 -10.18
C PHE A 81 32.94 -6.50 -10.77
N ASP A 82 31.61 -6.51 -10.90
CA ASP A 82 30.86 -7.72 -11.31
C ASP A 82 31.18 -8.92 -10.39
N ALA A 83 31.45 -8.64 -9.11
CA ALA A 83 31.76 -9.61 -8.08
C ALA A 83 30.49 -10.04 -7.33
N LYS A 84 30.56 -11.20 -6.67
CA LYS A 84 29.46 -11.69 -5.81
C LYS A 84 29.14 -10.64 -4.74
N THR A 85 27.85 -10.44 -4.48
CA THR A 85 27.38 -9.53 -3.42
C THR A 85 26.92 -10.29 -2.18
N PHE A 86 26.74 -9.58 -1.06
CA PHE A 86 26.35 -10.19 0.23
C PHE A 86 24.95 -10.83 0.25
N ARG A 87 24.06 -10.49 -0.69
CA ARG A 87 22.67 -10.99 -0.79
C ARG A 87 22.22 -11.22 -2.24
N ASP A 88 23.14 -11.65 -3.10
CA ASP A 88 22.90 -12.00 -4.50
C ASP A 88 22.22 -10.89 -5.35
N THR A 89 22.50 -9.62 -5.01
CA THR A 89 22.10 -8.41 -5.76
C THR A 89 22.73 -8.35 -7.15
N ASP A 90 23.88 -8.99 -7.35
CA ASP A 90 24.66 -9.01 -8.59
C ASP A 90 23.89 -9.54 -9.80
N GLN A 91 22.88 -10.39 -9.59
CA GLN A 91 22.04 -10.89 -10.68
C GLN A 91 21.02 -9.86 -11.19
N ASN A 92 20.76 -8.81 -10.41
CA ASN A 92 19.64 -7.89 -10.63
C ASN A 92 20.07 -6.47 -11.03
N VAL A 93 21.37 -6.17 -10.99
CA VAL A 93 21.92 -4.81 -11.23
C VAL A 93 23.23 -4.92 -12.03
N LYS A 94 23.38 -4.10 -13.07
CA LYS A 94 24.65 -3.96 -13.82
C LYS A 94 25.09 -2.50 -13.94
N LEU A 95 26.40 -2.27 -13.82
CA LEU A 95 27.02 -0.96 -13.90
C LEU A 95 27.74 -0.75 -15.24
N PHE A 96 27.46 0.37 -15.87
CA PHE A 96 28.09 0.86 -17.10
C PHE A 96 28.75 2.20 -16.84
N ILE A 97 29.66 2.57 -17.73
CA ILE A 97 30.18 3.93 -17.85
C ILE A 97 29.95 4.42 -19.29
N ASP A 98 29.42 5.63 -19.45
CA ASP A 98 29.20 6.25 -20.75
C ASP A 98 30.47 6.99 -21.20
N LEU A 99 31.19 6.43 -22.16
CA LEU A 99 32.42 7.00 -22.70
C LEU A 99 32.16 8.24 -23.55
N GLY A 100 30.92 8.44 -24.03
CA GLY A 100 30.55 9.56 -24.89
C GLY A 100 30.05 10.79 -24.15
N PHE A 101 30.14 10.80 -22.82
CA PHE A 101 29.68 11.89 -21.99
C PHE A 101 30.58 13.13 -22.09
N SER A 102 29.98 14.31 -22.27
CA SER A 102 30.63 15.62 -22.13
C SER A 102 30.21 16.30 -20.82
N GLN A 103 31.17 16.84 -20.08
CA GLN A 103 30.93 17.53 -18.79
C GLN A 103 29.98 18.73 -18.91
N THR A 104 29.81 19.29 -20.12
CA THR A 104 28.87 20.39 -20.40
C THR A 104 27.40 19.98 -20.33
N GLU A 105 27.08 18.67 -20.27
CA GLU A 105 25.70 18.15 -20.35
C GLU A 105 25.03 17.89 -18.99
N ASN A 106 25.79 17.80 -17.90
CA ASN A 106 25.32 17.62 -16.52
C ASN A 106 26.31 18.28 -15.55
N GLY A 107 25.96 19.47 -15.04
CA GLY A 107 26.89 20.43 -14.44
C GLY A 107 27.76 19.95 -13.28
N ASP A 108 27.41 18.84 -12.62
CA ASP A 108 28.15 18.33 -11.45
C ASP A 108 28.90 17.01 -11.70
N LYS A 109 28.70 16.31 -12.83
CA LYS A 109 29.28 14.97 -13.12
C LYS A 109 30.55 15.06 -14.00
N LYS A 110 31.62 14.34 -13.63
CA LYS A 110 32.89 14.22 -14.38
C LYS A 110 32.89 12.94 -15.20
N TYR A 111 32.41 11.85 -14.59
CA TYR A 111 32.19 10.57 -15.23
C TYR A 111 30.72 10.20 -15.13
N LEU A 112 30.14 9.75 -16.23
CA LEU A 112 28.74 9.34 -16.26
C LEU A 112 28.66 7.81 -16.11
N PHE A 113 28.53 7.37 -14.87
CA PHE A 113 28.12 6.00 -14.57
C PHE A 113 26.63 5.82 -14.84
N ARG A 114 26.25 4.65 -15.32
CA ARG A 114 24.86 4.30 -15.69
C ARG A 114 24.52 2.92 -15.17
N VAL A 115 23.43 2.82 -14.42
CA VAL A 115 22.96 1.54 -13.86
C VAL A 115 21.71 1.07 -14.59
N ILE A 116 21.67 -0.23 -14.88
CA ILE A 116 20.45 -0.94 -15.33
C ILE A 116 20.06 -1.96 -14.27
N THR A 117 18.75 -2.22 -14.17
CA THR A 117 18.20 -3.23 -13.25
C THR A 117 17.28 -4.18 -14.00
N LYS A 118 16.91 -5.32 -13.40
CA LYS A 118 15.93 -6.24 -14.03
C LYS A 118 14.60 -5.55 -14.38
N SER A 119 14.17 -4.60 -13.56
CA SER A 119 12.99 -3.76 -13.80
C SER A 119 13.21 -2.68 -14.88
N HIS A 120 14.40 -2.11 -14.94
CA HIS A 120 14.78 -1.05 -15.86
C HIS A 120 16.04 -1.43 -16.64
N PRO A 121 15.94 -2.41 -17.56
CA PRO A 121 17.10 -2.92 -18.30
C PRO A 121 17.67 -1.89 -19.28
N TRP A 122 16.90 -0.87 -19.62
CA TRP A 122 17.28 0.30 -20.42
C TRP A 122 17.87 1.45 -19.59
N GLY A 123 17.90 1.34 -18.25
CA GLY A 123 18.40 2.38 -17.35
C GLY A 123 17.40 3.48 -17.01
N TYR A 124 17.92 4.57 -16.44
CA TYR A 124 17.19 5.75 -15.98
C TYR A 124 17.56 6.97 -16.83
N GLU A 125 16.83 8.09 -16.73
CA GLU A 125 17.14 9.27 -17.54
C GLU A 125 18.57 9.80 -17.30
N LYS A 126 19.29 10.13 -18.38
CA LYS A 126 20.66 10.65 -18.34
C LYS A 126 20.81 11.94 -17.52
N ARG A 127 19.80 12.83 -17.56
CA ARG A 127 19.83 14.13 -16.84
C ARG A 127 19.36 14.01 -15.40
N ASP A 128 18.32 13.22 -15.16
CA ASP A 128 17.74 12.98 -13.85
C ASP A 128 17.64 11.47 -13.63
N ASN A 129 18.74 10.88 -13.16
CA ASN A 129 18.87 9.43 -12.97
C ASN A 129 17.97 8.86 -11.85
N GLN A 130 17.15 9.69 -11.21
CA GLN A 130 16.06 9.25 -10.32
C GLN A 130 14.77 8.95 -11.08
N LYS A 131 14.62 9.44 -12.32
CA LYS A 131 13.46 9.22 -13.17
C LYS A 131 13.66 8.04 -14.11
N THR A 132 12.61 7.25 -14.28
CA THR A 132 12.58 6.20 -15.29
C THR A 132 12.38 6.81 -16.66
N LEU A 133 12.94 6.20 -17.70
CA LEU A 133 12.62 6.55 -19.09
C LEU A 133 11.10 6.54 -19.34
N ASP A 134 10.65 7.41 -20.24
CA ASP A 134 9.25 7.42 -20.66
C ASP A 134 8.90 6.17 -21.48
N ALA A 135 7.61 5.96 -21.75
CA ALA A 135 7.13 4.78 -22.46
C ALA A 135 7.68 4.66 -23.89
N VAL A 136 7.91 5.80 -24.56
CA VAL A 136 8.44 5.87 -25.93
C VAL A 136 9.89 5.41 -25.95
N GLN A 137 10.71 5.95 -25.05
CA GLN A 137 12.12 5.59 -24.90
C GLN A 137 12.29 4.11 -24.52
N LYS A 138 11.46 3.59 -23.61
CA LYS A 138 11.46 2.17 -23.21
C LYS A 138 11.20 1.24 -24.41
N ARG A 139 10.26 1.62 -25.28
CA ARG A 139 10.00 0.91 -26.53
C ARG A 139 11.20 0.94 -27.45
N ASP A 140 11.73 2.12 -27.71
CA ASP A 140 12.80 2.29 -28.69
C ASP A 140 14.06 1.57 -28.24
N ALA A 141 14.28 1.49 -26.92
CA ALA A 141 15.27 0.66 -26.28
C ALA A 141 15.09 -0.82 -26.64
N LEU A 142 13.91 -1.38 -26.39
CA LEU A 142 13.65 -2.79 -26.69
C LEU A 142 13.78 -3.11 -28.20
N ASN A 143 13.41 -2.18 -29.08
CA ASN A 143 13.66 -2.27 -30.52
C ASN A 143 15.16 -2.30 -30.83
N ALA A 144 15.94 -1.42 -30.21
CA ALA A 144 17.40 -1.41 -30.36
C ALA A 144 18.04 -2.71 -29.84
N TYR A 145 17.47 -3.33 -28.81
CA TYR A 145 17.93 -4.62 -28.30
C TYR A 145 17.46 -5.81 -29.15
N GLY A 146 16.49 -5.64 -30.05
CA GLY A 146 15.92 -6.73 -30.83
C GLY A 146 15.21 -7.77 -29.96
N VAL A 147 14.53 -7.31 -28.89
CA VAL A 147 13.76 -8.16 -27.99
C VAL A 147 12.33 -7.65 -27.86
N GLU A 148 11.38 -8.57 -27.77
CA GLU A 148 9.95 -8.23 -27.59
C GLU A 148 9.62 -7.89 -26.14
N SER A 149 10.21 -8.62 -25.19
CA SER A 149 10.01 -8.39 -23.75
C SER A 149 11.32 -8.58 -23.00
N HIS A 150 11.47 -7.86 -21.89
CA HIS A 150 12.62 -7.95 -21.01
C HIS A 150 12.41 -8.88 -19.81
N LEU A 151 11.17 -9.25 -19.52
CA LEU A 151 10.78 -9.83 -18.23
C LEU A 151 11.50 -11.14 -17.90
N ASP A 152 11.78 -11.96 -18.91
CA ASP A 152 12.42 -13.27 -18.78
C ASP A 152 13.85 -13.29 -19.38
N LYS A 153 14.47 -12.12 -19.55
CA LYS A 153 15.78 -11.99 -20.21
C LYS A 153 16.86 -11.60 -19.20
N SER A 154 18.08 -12.13 -19.40
CA SER A 154 19.25 -11.72 -18.64
C SER A 154 19.61 -10.26 -18.93
N LEU A 155 20.13 -9.54 -17.92
CA LEU A 155 20.68 -8.20 -18.05
C LEU A 155 21.85 -8.11 -19.05
N ASP A 156 22.49 -9.23 -19.38
CA ASP A 156 23.55 -9.31 -20.40
C ASP A 156 23.13 -8.91 -21.82
N LEU A 157 21.82 -8.87 -22.09
CA LEU A 157 21.28 -8.52 -23.39
C LEU A 157 21.01 -7.02 -23.55
N PHE A 158 21.23 -6.23 -22.50
CA PHE A 158 20.79 -4.84 -22.41
C PHE A 158 21.95 -3.88 -22.10
N PHE A 159 21.72 -2.61 -22.39
CA PHE A 159 22.63 -1.50 -22.10
C PHE A 159 21.81 -0.22 -21.87
N PRO A 160 22.30 0.78 -21.11
CA PRO A 160 21.59 2.04 -20.89
C PRO A 160 21.22 2.73 -22.22
N TYR A 161 19.93 2.92 -22.49
CA TYR A 161 19.45 3.27 -23.82
C TYR A 161 19.84 4.69 -24.27
N ASP A 162 19.60 5.68 -23.42
CA ASP A 162 19.88 7.10 -23.72
C ASP A 162 21.37 7.49 -23.49
N ALA A 163 22.25 6.50 -23.28
CA ALA A 163 23.69 6.70 -23.22
C ALA A 163 24.28 6.78 -24.64
N VAL A 164 25.39 7.50 -24.77
CA VAL A 164 26.05 7.73 -26.07
C VAL A 164 26.94 6.54 -26.43
N LEU A 165 27.84 6.15 -25.52
CA LEU A 165 28.75 5.02 -25.69
C LEU A 165 28.90 4.26 -24.36
N PRO A 166 27.84 3.55 -23.91
CA PRO A 166 27.90 2.78 -22.67
C PRO A 166 28.78 1.54 -22.83
N VAL A 167 29.71 1.33 -21.90
CA VAL A 167 30.48 0.08 -21.78
C VAL A 167 30.34 -0.50 -20.38
N PRO A 168 30.26 -1.84 -20.22
CA PRO A 168 30.28 -2.46 -18.91
C PRO A 168 31.54 -2.04 -18.17
N PHE A 169 31.37 -1.49 -16.97
CA PHE A 169 32.52 -0.99 -16.21
C PHE A 169 33.49 -2.12 -15.83
N SER A 170 32.96 -3.33 -15.66
CA SER A 170 33.75 -4.54 -15.38
C SER A 170 34.77 -4.89 -16.46
N PHE A 171 34.53 -4.51 -17.73
CA PHE A 171 35.50 -4.72 -18.80
C PHE A 171 36.75 -3.86 -18.61
N LEU A 172 36.57 -2.65 -18.07
CA LEU A 172 37.66 -1.74 -17.77
C LEU A 172 38.38 -2.17 -16.50
N ILE A 173 37.64 -2.44 -15.43
CA ILE A 173 38.25 -2.68 -14.12
C ILE A 173 39.09 -3.96 -14.09
N HIS A 174 38.68 -5.00 -14.81
CA HIS A 174 39.41 -6.26 -14.90
C HIS A 174 40.54 -6.27 -15.94
N ALA A 175 40.60 -5.30 -16.85
CA ALA A 175 41.64 -5.27 -17.88
C ALA A 175 42.97 -4.74 -17.32
N LYS A 176 44.08 -5.47 -17.50
CA LYS A 176 45.41 -5.03 -17.06
C LYS A 176 46.00 -3.98 -17.98
N THR A 177 45.69 -4.04 -19.27
CA THR A 177 46.20 -3.11 -20.28
C THR A 177 45.07 -2.52 -21.11
N PHE A 178 45.37 -1.41 -21.79
CA PHE A 178 44.46 -0.79 -22.75
C PHE A 178 44.03 -1.77 -23.86
N GLU A 179 44.96 -2.59 -24.37
CA GLU A 179 44.68 -3.57 -25.43
C GLU A 179 43.71 -4.65 -24.96
N GLU A 180 43.82 -5.09 -23.71
CA GLU A 180 42.89 -6.06 -23.12
C GLU A 180 41.48 -5.47 -22.98
N ALA A 181 41.37 -4.24 -22.48
CA ALA A 181 40.09 -3.52 -22.35
C ALA A 181 39.43 -3.35 -23.73
N LEU A 182 40.21 -2.88 -24.72
CA LEU A 182 39.75 -2.70 -26.09
C LEU A 182 39.32 -4.03 -26.73
N SER A 183 40.06 -5.11 -26.48
CA SER A 183 39.73 -6.46 -26.97
C SER A 183 38.41 -6.96 -26.37
N LYS A 184 38.19 -6.78 -25.06
CA LYS A 184 36.91 -7.14 -24.40
C LYS A 184 35.74 -6.36 -24.98
N ILE A 185 35.89 -5.05 -25.16
CA ILE A 185 34.85 -4.20 -25.76
C ILE A 185 34.58 -4.61 -27.21
N LYS A 186 35.61 -4.81 -28.03
CA LYS A 186 35.46 -5.22 -29.45
C LYS A 186 34.80 -6.59 -29.62
N LYS A 187 35.05 -7.53 -28.70
CA LYS A 187 34.42 -8.86 -28.68
C LYS A 187 33.01 -8.85 -28.07
N TRP A 188 32.58 -7.74 -27.46
CA TRP A 188 31.28 -7.68 -26.82
C TRP A 188 30.15 -7.70 -27.85
N LYS A 189 29.25 -8.68 -27.69
CA LYS A 189 28.16 -8.94 -28.63
C LYS A 189 27.24 -7.73 -28.88
N LEU A 190 27.14 -6.81 -27.93
CA LEU A 190 26.27 -5.63 -28.03
C LEU A 190 26.94 -4.41 -28.66
N LEU A 191 28.26 -4.40 -28.88
CA LEU A 191 28.98 -3.25 -29.45
C LEU A 191 28.42 -2.85 -30.82
N GLY A 192 28.07 -3.83 -31.67
CA GLY A 192 27.46 -3.55 -32.97
C GLY A 192 26.10 -2.84 -32.88
N LYS A 193 25.30 -3.13 -31.85
CA LYS A 193 24.02 -2.44 -31.59
C LYS A 193 24.25 -1.02 -31.09
N ILE A 194 25.23 -0.84 -30.21
CA ILE A 194 25.62 0.49 -29.70
C ILE A 194 26.19 1.36 -30.82
N ARG A 195 27.04 0.83 -31.69
CA ARG A 195 27.56 1.55 -32.87
C ARG A 195 26.43 2.06 -33.76
N LYS A 196 25.43 1.22 -34.05
CA LYS A 196 24.23 1.63 -34.81
C LYS A 196 23.42 2.68 -34.06
N HIS A 197 23.30 2.57 -32.74
CA HIS A 197 22.58 3.53 -31.92
C HIS A 197 23.27 4.91 -31.89
N TYR A 198 24.58 4.93 -31.67
CA TYR A 198 25.44 6.12 -31.73
C TYR A 198 25.30 6.86 -33.07
N GLN A 199 25.35 6.12 -34.19
CA GLN A 199 25.18 6.69 -35.52
C GLN A 199 23.80 7.34 -35.73
N LYS A 200 22.74 6.83 -35.09
CA LYS A 200 21.40 7.43 -35.17
C LYS A 200 21.26 8.71 -34.32
N GLN A 201 22.01 8.82 -33.22
CA GLN A 201 21.95 10.00 -32.34
C GLN A 201 22.69 11.22 -32.94
N ASN A 202 23.75 10.99 -33.72
CA ASN A 202 24.55 12.04 -34.36
C ASN A 202 24.14 12.26 -35.83
N VAL A 203 23.04 12.99 -36.06
CA VAL A 203 22.47 13.27 -37.40
C VAL A 203 23.32 14.27 -38.22
N ASP A 204 24.42 14.81 -37.68
CA ASP A 204 25.25 15.78 -38.39
C ASP A 204 26.63 15.19 -38.78
N LEU A 205 26.93 15.27 -40.07
CA LEU A 205 28.08 14.68 -40.78
C LEU A 205 29.42 15.40 -40.48
N ALA A 206 29.72 15.64 -39.19
CA ALA A 206 30.87 16.46 -38.79
C ALA A 206 31.63 15.98 -37.53
N ASN A 207 31.64 14.68 -37.17
CA ASN A 207 32.54 14.17 -36.12
C ASN A 207 32.88 12.65 -36.22
N PRO A 208 33.92 12.16 -35.50
CA PRO A 208 35.02 11.32 -35.98
C PRO A 208 34.66 9.84 -36.09
N ASP A 209 35.54 9.04 -36.70
CA ASP A 209 35.44 7.58 -36.72
C ASP A 209 35.09 7.01 -35.32
N PHE A 210 33.99 6.25 -35.20
CA PHE A 210 33.53 5.62 -33.95
C PHE A 210 34.67 4.90 -33.23
N ASP A 211 35.52 4.23 -33.98
CA ASP A 211 36.65 3.48 -33.45
C ASP A 211 37.72 4.44 -32.88
N GLN A 212 37.96 5.59 -33.53
CA GLN A 212 38.85 6.64 -33.01
C GLN A 212 38.29 7.31 -31.75
N PHE A 213 36.98 7.59 -31.72
CA PHE A 213 36.30 8.16 -30.57
C PHE A 213 36.37 7.21 -29.36
N LEU A 214 36.07 5.93 -29.57
CA LEU A 214 36.18 4.87 -28.57
C LEU A 214 37.61 4.80 -28.01
N ILE A 215 38.62 4.74 -28.87
CA ILE A 215 40.03 4.66 -28.47
C ILE A 215 40.43 5.88 -27.63
N LYS A 216 40.07 7.09 -28.05
CA LYS A 216 40.41 8.33 -27.34
C LYS A 216 39.84 8.33 -25.91
N HIS A 217 38.54 8.07 -25.76
CA HIS A 217 37.87 8.12 -24.46
C HIS A 217 38.26 6.93 -23.57
N LEU A 218 38.49 5.76 -24.16
CA LEU A 218 38.98 4.59 -23.43
C LEU A 218 40.37 4.83 -22.85
N LYS A 219 41.30 5.46 -23.59
CA LYS A 219 42.63 5.80 -23.06
C LYS A 219 42.54 6.73 -21.85
N ALA A 220 41.74 7.79 -21.95
CA ALA A 220 41.55 8.73 -20.84
C ALA A 220 41.00 8.03 -19.59
N LEU A 221 40.06 7.08 -19.76
CA LEU A 221 39.49 6.32 -18.66
C LEU A 221 40.41 5.25 -18.10
N MET A 222 41.28 4.63 -18.90
CA MET A 222 42.32 3.72 -18.40
C MET A 222 43.29 4.45 -17.47
N ILE A 223 43.68 5.68 -17.81
CA ILE A 223 44.52 6.52 -16.93
C ILE A 223 43.78 6.83 -15.62
N ALA A 224 42.51 7.23 -15.70
CA ALA A 224 41.70 7.50 -14.51
C ALA A 224 41.53 6.26 -13.62
N LYS A 225 41.34 5.09 -14.23
CA LYS A 225 41.26 3.79 -13.54
C LYS A 225 42.59 3.44 -12.87
N GLU A 226 43.72 3.62 -13.54
CA GLU A 226 45.05 3.35 -12.96
C GLU A 226 45.28 4.23 -11.73
N SER A 227 45.05 5.54 -11.83
CA SER A 227 45.11 6.48 -10.69
C SER A 227 44.14 6.05 -9.57
N MET A 228 42.91 5.63 -9.90
CA MET A 228 41.97 5.11 -8.91
C MET A 228 42.45 3.81 -8.22
N LEU A 229 43.24 2.97 -8.86
CA LEU A 229 43.73 1.72 -8.23
C LEU A 229 45.06 1.90 -7.48
N SER A 230 45.92 2.84 -7.92
CA SER A 230 47.24 3.06 -7.34
C SER A 230 47.31 4.23 -6.36
N GLU A 231 46.57 5.30 -6.62
CA GLU A 231 46.66 6.58 -5.88
C GLU A 231 45.43 6.85 -5.01
N TYR A 232 44.33 6.13 -5.21
CA TYR A 232 43.13 6.33 -4.40
C TYR A 232 43.44 6.01 -2.93
N PRO A 233 43.09 6.91 -1.99
CA PRO A 233 43.37 6.70 -0.59
C PRO A 233 42.66 5.44 -0.10
N ALA A 234 43.43 4.52 0.49
CA ALA A 234 42.87 3.31 1.06
C ALA A 234 41.76 3.68 2.07
N ILE A 235 40.62 3.01 1.95
CA ILE A 235 39.40 3.38 2.66
C ILE A 235 39.54 2.97 4.12
N PRO A 236 39.42 3.88 5.08
CA PRO A 236 39.61 3.55 6.48
C PRO A 236 38.59 2.52 6.98
N ALA A 237 39.04 1.62 7.86
CA ALA A 237 38.17 0.73 8.61
C ALA A 237 38.33 0.98 10.12
N LEU A 238 37.22 1.25 10.78
CA LEU A 238 37.13 1.38 12.24
C LEU A 238 36.68 0.05 12.82
N TYR A 239 37.45 -0.49 13.77
CA TYR A 239 37.12 -1.75 14.44
C TYR A 239 36.51 -1.47 15.80
N LEU A 240 35.26 -1.87 15.96
CA LEU A 240 34.55 -1.84 17.23
C LEU A 240 34.75 -3.17 17.95
N ASN A 241 35.36 -3.09 19.12
CA ASN A 241 35.46 -4.20 20.05
C ASN A 241 34.17 -4.26 20.88
N LEU A 242 33.18 -5.01 20.40
CA LEU A 242 31.91 -5.17 21.10
C LEU A 242 32.09 -5.83 22.49
N ASP A 243 33.11 -6.67 22.66
CA ASP A 243 33.38 -7.35 23.94
C ASP A 243 33.79 -6.38 25.06
N LYS A 244 34.29 -5.17 24.76
CA LYS A 244 34.56 -4.15 25.79
C LYS A 244 33.28 -3.51 26.32
N PHE A 245 32.33 -3.20 25.45
CA PHE A 245 31.04 -2.60 25.84
C PHE A 245 30.23 -3.57 26.71
N ILE A 246 30.19 -4.85 26.33
CA ILE A 246 29.47 -5.90 27.07
C ILE A 246 30.08 -6.18 28.46
N ASN A 247 31.39 -5.99 28.63
CA ASN A 247 32.08 -6.27 29.88
C ASN A 247 32.17 -5.05 30.82
N ASP A 248 32.13 -3.81 30.31
CA ASP A 248 32.12 -2.60 31.16
C ASP A 248 30.79 -2.43 31.92
N ASP A 249 29.65 -2.88 31.37
CA ASP A 249 28.37 -2.90 32.09
C ASP A 249 28.40 -3.79 33.35
N LYS A 250 29.19 -4.88 33.32
CA LYS A 250 29.41 -5.74 34.49
C LYS A 250 30.25 -5.07 35.58
N ILE A 251 31.02 -4.02 35.25
CA ILE A 251 31.84 -3.30 36.22
C ILE A 251 30.98 -2.25 36.95
N GLU A 252 30.03 -1.62 36.27
CA GLU A 252 29.09 -0.67 36.91
C GLU A 252 28.04 -1.37 37.80
N GLU A 253 27.55 -2.56 37.42
CA GLU A 253 26.66 -3.35 38.30
C GLU A 253 27.34 -3.78 39.62
N ASN A 254 28.66 -3.99 39.62
CA ASN A 254 29.42 -4.34 40.82
C ASN A 254 29.67 -3.16 41.79
N LEU A 255 29.34 -1.92 41.40
CA LEU A 255 29.47 -0.72 42.23
C LEU A 255 28.13 -0.29 42.88
N ILE A 256 27.02 -0.97 42.57
CA ILE A 256 25.71 -0.72 43.16
C ILE A 256 25.30 -1.98 43.96
N PRO A 257 25.08 -1.90 45.29
CA PRO A 257 24.68 -3.07 46.07
C PRO A 257 23.29 -3.57 45.63
N SER A 258 23.30 -4.71 44.95
CA SER A 258 22.25 -5.73 44.80
C SER A 258 20.83 -5.34 45.24
N ILE A 259 19.97 -5.06 44.26
CA ILE A 259 18.56 -5.49 44.32
C ILE A 259 18.48 -6.75 43.47
N ASN A 260 18.08 -7.87 44.09
CA ASN A 260 17.94 -9.20 43.49
C ASN A 260 17.44 -9.17 42.03
N LYS A 261 18.34 -9.42 41.09
CA LYS A 261 18.01 -9.87 39.73
C LYS A 261 18.63 -11.25 39.52
N ASN A 262 17.83 -12.16 38.98
CA ASN A 262 18.22 -13.54 38.73
C ASN A 262 19.24 -13.59 37.57
N ASP A 263 20.15 -14.56 37.63
CA ASP A 263 21.30 -14.74 36.72
C ASP A 263 20.97 -14.94 35.21
N GLU A 264 19.70 -14.86 34.79
CA GLU A 264 19.28 -14.90 33.38
C GLU A 264 19.31 -13.52 32.68
N ASP A 265 19.46 -12.42 33.41
CA ASP A 265 19.39 -11.04 32.86
C ASP A 265 20.69 -10.56 32.16
N SER A 266 21.88 -11.10 32.50
CA SER A 266 23.17 -10.57 31.99
C SER A 266 23.42 -10.83 30.49
N TYR A 267 22.68 -11.74 29.87
CA TYR A 267 22.75 -11.95 28.41
C TYR A 267 21.87 -10.96 27.63
N ASN A 268 20.83 -10.38 28.25
CA ASN A 268 19.85 -9.54 27.55
C ASN A 268 20.34 -8.10 27.31
N GLU A 269 21.10 -7.50 28.24
CA GLU A 269 21.63 -6.13 28.07
C GLU A 269 22.65 -6.04 26.91
N SER A 270 23.47 -7.08 26.71
CA SER A 270 24.48 -7.13 25.65
C SER A 270 23.90 -7.05 24.22
N SER A 271 22.68 -7.57 24.03
CA SER A 271 21.98 -7.58 22.73
C SER A 271 21.34 -6.22 22.44
N ASP A 272 20.81 -5.54 23.46
CA ASP A 272 20.17 -4.24 23.36
C ASP A 272 21.17 -3.10 23.07
N GLU A 273 22.36 -3.17 23.65
CA GLU A 273 23.50 -2.27 23.40
C GLU A 273 23.93 -2.30 21.93
N ILE A 274 24.18 -3.52 21.40
CA ILE A 274 24.57 -3.76 20.01
C ILE A 274 23.48 -3.25 19.07
N GLU A 275 22.22 -3.54 19.35
CA GLU A 275 21.09 -3.05 18.57
C GLU A 275 21.02 -1.52 18.57
N ASN A 276 21.10 -0.88 19.73
CA ASN A 276 21.10 0.59 19.85
C ASN A 276 22.26 1.21 19.06
N LEU A 277 23.43 0.58 19.08
CA LEU A 277 24.59 0.97 18.29
C LEU A 277 24.30 0.87 16.80
N PHE A 278 23.70 -0.23 16.33
CA PHE A 278 23.27 -0.37 14.93
C PHE A 278 22.31 0.73 14.51
N ILE A 279 21.32 1.05 15.36
CA ILE A 279 20.35 2.12 15.09
C ILE A 279 21.08 3.46 14.95
N ARG A 280 21.95 3.80 15.89
CA ARG A 280 22.67 5.08 15.91
C ARG A 280 23.63 5.22 14.73
N LEU A 281 24.34 4.15 14.39
CA LEU A 281 25.25 4.12 13.24
C LEU A 281 24.50 4.29 11.92
N ASN A 282 23.38 3.59 11.74
CA ASN A 282 22.62 3.62 10.49
C ASN A 282 21.71 4.86 10.33
N ASN A 283 21.45 5.62 11.41
CA ASN A 283 20.63 6.84 11.36
C ASN A 283 21.21 7.96 10.48
N HIS A 284 22.54 8.01 10.30
CA HIS A 284 23.22 9.00 9.46
C HIS A 284 23.40 8.55 8.00
N GLY A 285 23.14 7.26 7.70
CA GLY A 285 23.16 6.69 6.36
C GLY A 285 21.81 6.82 5.64
N THR A 286 21.46 5.82 4.82
CA THR A 286 20.09 5.74 4.26
C THR A 286 19.13 5.38 5.41
N PRO A 287 18.23 6.26 5.85
CA PRO A 287 17.44 6.01 7.07
C PRO A 287 16.56 4.77 6.89
N LEU A 288 16.47 3.96 7.95
CA LEU A 288 15.49 2.87 8.03
C LEU A 288 14.11 3.48 8.23
N SER A 289 13.10 2.94 7.54
CA SER A 289 11.73 3.24 7.96
C SER A 289 11.51 2.70 9.38
N GLY A 290 10.58 3.29 10.15
CA GLY A 290 10.32 2.83 11.52
C GLY A 290 9.96 1.33 11.60
N GLU A 291 9.36 0.78 10.55
CA GLU A 291 8.96 -0.63 10.47
C GLU A 291 10.11 -1.55 10.06
N GLU A 292 10.97 -1.10 9.13
CA GLU A 292 12.23 -1.79 8.82
C GLU A 292 13.10 -1.88 10.07
N LEU A 293 13.17 -0.79 10.82
CA LEU A 293 13.87 -0.75 12.08
C LEU A 293 13.28 -1.77 13.07
N ASN A 294 11.97 -1.75 13.33
CA ASN A 294 11.33 -2.72 14.22
C ASN A 294 11.58 -4.18 13.77
N TYR A 295 11.59 -4.45 12.47
CA TYR A 295 11.89 -5.79 11.97
C TYR A 295 13.35 -6.16 12.17
N SER A 296 14.29 -5.24 11.97
CA SER A 296 15.70 -5.41 12.31
C SER A 296 15.86 -5.78 13.79
N ILE A 297 15.21 -5.04 14.70
CA ILE A 297 15.17 -5.33 16.14
C ILE A 297 14.70 -6.78 16.36
N LEU A 298 13.59 -7.18 15.73
CA LEU A 298 13.10 -8.55 15.83
C LEU A 298 14.11 -9.59 15.33
N LYS A 299 14.83 -9.34 14.22
CA LYS A 299 15.84 -10.26 13.65
C LYS A 299 17.00 -10.55 14.60
N ALA A 300 17.35 -9.62 15.49
CA ALA A 300 18.34 -9.87 16.52
C ALA A 300 17.86 -10.90 17.55
N HIS A 301 16.54 -11.07 17.69
CA HIS A 301 15.91 -11.85 18.74
C HIS A 301 15.36 -13.21 18.29
N ILE A 302 15.27 -13.47 16.98
CA ILE A 302 14.72 -14.71 16.39
C ILE A 302 15.80 -15.54 15.67
N SER A 303 15.49 -16.83 15.41
CA SER A 303 16.38 -17.70 14.63
C SER A 303 16.41 -17.32 13.15
N LYS A 304 17.50 -17.68 12.47
CA LYS A 304 17.62 -17.54 11.00
C LYS A 304 16.52 -18.31 10.26
N ASP A 305 16.16 -19.50 10.75
CA ASP A 305 15.11 -20.31 10.14
C ASP A 305 13.76 -19.60 10.21
N LEU A 306 13.39 -19.05 11.37
CA LEU A 306 12.14 -18.28 11.52
C LEU A 306 12.17 -17.01 10.66
N GLN A 307 13.32 -16.34 10.54
CA GLN A 307 13.47 -15.22 9.61
C GLN A 307 13.17 -15.65 8.17
N SER A 308 13.78 -16.75 7.70
CA SER A 308 13.53 -17.27 6.35
C SER A 308 12.09 -17.71 6.15
N GLU A 309 11.44 -18.32 7.15
CA GLU A 309 10.02 -18.65 7.12
C GLU A 309 9.13 -17.40 6.96
N ILE A 310 9.43 -16.32 7.70
CA ILE A 310 8.72 -15.03 7.56
C ILE A 310 8.90 -14.48 6.15
N GLU A 311 10.14 -14.40 5.66
CA GLU A 311 10.48 -13.81 4.36
C GLU A 311 9.83 -14.60 3.22
N ASN A 312 9.84 -15.94 3.29
CA ASN A 312 9.19 -16.83 2.31
C ASN A 312 7.66 -16.71 2.34
N ALA A 313 7.04 -16.67 3.52
CA ALA A 313 5.59 -16.56 3.64
C ALA A 313 5.06 -15.21 3.11
N CYS A 314 5.88 -14.16 3.18
CA CYS A 314 5.54 -12.82 2.74
C CYS A 314 5.70 -12.61 1.21
N GLN A 315 6.45 -13.49 0.54
CA GLN A 315 6.77 -13.37 -0.87
C GLN A 315 5.51 -13.20 -1.75
N HIS A 316 5.58 -12.26 -2.70
CA HIS A 316 4.48 -11.97 -3.62
C HIS A 316 3.16 -11.56 -2.94
N PHE A 317 3.22 -10.97 -1.74
CA PHE A 317 2.03 -10.52 -1.03
C PHE A 317 2.23 -9.27 -0.17
N ILE A 318 3.19 -9.27 0.75
CA ILE A 318 3.39 -8.20 1.74
C ILE A 318 4.87 -8.10 2.09
N ARG A 319 5.40 -6.92 2.46
CA ARG A 319 6.79 -6.84 2.92
C ARG A 319 6.91 -7.46 4.33
N PRO A 320 8.00 -8.20 4.63
CA PRO A 320 8.21 -8.77 5.96
C PRO A 320 8.11 -7.74 7.10
N SER A 321 8.71 -6.57 6.95
CA SER A 321 8.65 -5.50 7.96
C SER A 321 7.23 -4.98 8.22
N ARG A 322 6.45 -4.83 7.14
CA ARG A 322 5.03 -4.45 7.20
C ARG A 322 4.20 -5.53 7.87
N PHE A 323 4.41 -6.79 7.49
CA PHE A 323 3.72 -7.94 8.08
C PHE A 323 3.94 -8.00 9.60
N ILE A 324 5.19 -7.89 10.05
CA ILE A 324 5.53 -7.88 11.49
C ILE A 324 4.88 -6.71 12.22
N THR A 325 4.84 -5.53 11.61
CA THR A 325 4.18 -4.35 12.19
C THR A 325 2.68 -4.58 12.41
N ILE A 326 2.00 -5.11 11.39
CA ILE A 326 0.57 -5.44 11.49
C ILE A 326 0.35 -6.54 12.53
N LEU A 327 1.17 -7.60 12.50
CA LEU A 327 1.02 -8.74 13.38
C LEU A 327 1.27 -8.38 14.85
N PHE A 328 2.28 -7.56 15.12
CA PHE A 328 2.54 -7.03 16.46
C PHE A 328 1.34 -6.23 17.00
N ARG A 329 0.65 -5.50 16.13
CA ARG A 329 -0.56 -4.76 16.51
C ARG A 329 -1.76 -5.65 16.75
N ILE A 330 -1.89 -6.76 16.03
CA ILE A 330 -2.90 -7.77 16.32
C ILE A 330 -2.58 -8.42 17.67
N PHE A 331 -1.34 -8.86 17.89
CA PHE A 331 -0.87 -9.44 19.15
C PHE A 331 -1.15 -8.53 20.35
N SER A 332 -0.84 -7.24 20.23
CA SER A 332 -1.09 -6.25 21.29
C SER A 332 -2.59 -6.05 21.62
N ASN A 333 -3.48 -6.39 20.68
CA ASN A 333 -4.93 -6.24 20.83
C ASN A 333 -5.67 -7.58 21.00
N GLU A 334 -4.96 -8.69 21.24
CA GLU A 334 -5.61 -9.97 21.58
C GLU A 334 -6.19 -9.97 23.00
N PRO A 335 -7.37 -10.60 23.22
CA PRO A 335 -8.02 -10.63 24.52
C PRO A 335 -7.08 -11.04 25.66
N GLY A 336 -6.92 -10.17 26.66
CA GLY A 336 -6.05 -10.41 27.82
C GLY A 336 -4.68 -9.71 27.78
N SER A 337 -4.36 -8.99 26.70
CA SER A 337 -3.17 -8.13 26.62
C SER A 337 -3.24 -6.93 27.57
N LYS A 338 -2.10 -6.59 28.21
CA LYS A 338 -1.96 -5.41 29.08
C LYS A 338 -2.04 -4.07 28.32
N THR A 339 -1.80 -4.07 27.01
CA THR A 339 -1.70 -2.87 26.16
C THR A 339 -2.89 -2.68 25.22
N HIS A 340 -4.08 -3.12 25.66
CA HIS A 340 -5.31 -2.98 24.91
C HIS A 340 -5.61 -1.52 24.53
N GLY A 341 -5.88 -1.29 23.23
CA GLY A 341 -6.49 -0.05 22.73
C GLY A 341 -5.67 0.78 21.75
N ASN A 342 -4.35 0.55 21.61
CA ASN A 342 -3.58 1.26 20.59
C ASN A 342 -3.60 0.52 19.24
N ILE A 343 -4.21 1.15 18.25
CA ILE A 343 -4.41 0.62 16.89
C ILE A 343 -3.48 1.27 15.85
N ALA A 344 -2.63 2.22 16.26
CA ALA A 344 -1.77 2.95 15.33
C ALA A 344 -0.59 2.10 14.86
N LEU A 345 -0.52 1.78 13.57
CA LEU A 345 0.54 0.94 13.00
C LEU A 345 1.93 1.58 13.06
N LYS A 346 2.01 2.91 13.19
CA LYS A 346 3.29 3.60 13.44
C LYS A 346 3.79 3.32 14.86
N ILE A 347 4.65 2.31 15.00
CA ILE A 347 5.29 1.94 16.26
C ILE A 347 6.66 2.59 16.34
N LYS A 348 6.95 3.29 17.45
CA LYS A 348 8.30 3.81 17.74
C LYS A 348 9.22 2.65 18.13
N ALA A 349 10.45 2.63 17.62
CA ALA A 349 11.45 1.58 17.89
C ALA A 349 11.62 1.26 19.38
N LYS A 350 11.85 2.27 20.23
CA LYS A 350 11.98 2.06 21.69
C LYS A 350 10.76 1.39 22.34
N VAL A 351 9.56 1.66 21.82
CA VAL A 351 8.33 1.05 22.34
C VAL A 351 8.25 -0.40 21.88
N PHE A 352 8.60 -0.68 20.62
CA PHE A 352 8.67 -2.04 20.10
C PHE A 352 9.72 -2.87 20.84
N GLN A 353 10.94 -2.34 21.00
CA GLN A 353 12.06 -2.97 21.71
C GLN A 353 11.65 -3.37 23.14
N ARG A 354 11.11 -2.44 23.93
CA ARG A 354 10.61 -2.74 25.29
C ARG A 354 9.57 -3.85 25.29
N ALA A 355 8.61 -3.80 24.38
CA ALA A 355 7.56 -4.82 24.31
C ALA A 355 8.09 -6.20 23.91
N ILE A 356 9.08 -6.26 23.02
CA ILE A 356 9.75 -7.52 22.66
C ILE A 356 10.64 -8.00 23.80
N ALA A 357 11.29 -7.12 24.56
CA ALA A 357 12.09 -7.52 25.71
C ALA A 357 11.23 -8.12 26.83
N GLU A 358 10.08 -7.52 27.13
CA GLU A 358 9.15 -7.96 28.18
C GLU A 358 8.42 -9.29 27.85
N ASP A 359 8.09 -9.54 26.56
CA ASP A 359 7.29 -10.69 26.12
C ASP A 359 7.93 -11.44 24.92
N ARG A 360 9.25 -11.62 24.95
CA ARG A 360 10.09 -12.13 23.84
C ARG A 360 9.62 -13.44 23.23
N SER A 361 9.54 -14.50 24.05
CA SER A 361 9.15 -15.84 23.59
C SER A 361 7.73 -15.82 23.04
N LYS A 362 6.82 -15.11 23.69
CA LYS A 362 5.41 -15.05 23.31
C LYS A 362 5.21 -14.50 21.91
N PHE A 363 5.88 -13.41 21.52
CA PHE A 363 5.68 -12.86 20.18
C PHE A 363 6.37 -13.69 19.09
N ALA A 364 7.56 -14.24 19.35
CA ALA A 364 8.22 -15.16 18.41
C ALA A 364 7.39 -16.44 18.18
N ASP A 365 6.89 -17.04 19.26
CA ASP A 365 5.99 -18.20 19.22
C ASP A 365 4.69 -17.85 18.51
N TYR A 366 4.17 -16.64 18.73
CA TYR A 366 2.98 -16.15 18.04
C TYR A 366 3.19 -16.02 16.53
N ILE A 367 4.34 -15.51 16.08
CA ILE A 367 4.70 -15.48 14.66
C ILE A 367 4.74 -16.90 14.11
N LYS A 368 5.47 -17.80 14.77
CA LYS A 368 5.58 -19.20 14.34
C LYS A 368 4.21 -19.87 14.25
N LYS A 369 3.34 -19.62 15.23
CA LYS A 369 1.95 -20.08 15.23
C LYS A 369 1.19 -19.59 14.00
N VAL A 370 1.27 -18.29 13.68
CA VAL A 370 0.60 -17.71 12.51
C VAL A 370 1.16 -18.25 11.17
N LEU A 371 2.45 -18.58 11.12
CA LEU A 371 3.09 -19.13 9.93
C LEU A 371 2.87 -20.63 9.74
N THR A 372 2.53 -21.37 10.79
CA THR A 372 2.41 -22.85 10.74
C THR A 372 0.98 -23.34 10.87
N GLU A 373 0.13 -22.66 11.64
CA GLU A 373 -1.23 -23.11 11.89
C GLU A 373 -2.11 -22.98 10.65
N LYS A 374 -2.63 -24.12 10.21
CA LYS A 374 -3.46 -24.27 9.02
C LYS A 374 -4.96 -24.18 9.33
N GLN A 375 -5.35 -23.26 10.22
CA GLN A 375 -6.72 -23.12 10.74
C GLN A 375 -7.72 -22.56 9.72
N TYR A 376 -7.26 -22.12 8.55
CA TYR A 376 -8.09 -21.45 7.56
C TYR A 376 -8.21 -22.33 6.32
N LEU A 377 -9.05 -23.36 6.41
CA LEU A 377 -9.22 -24.38 5.35
C LEU A 377 -7.92 -25.07 4.95
N GLY A 378 -7.12 -25.49 5.93
CA GLY A 378 -5.82 -26.13 5.68
C GLY A 378 -4.72 -25.14 5.25
N GLN A 379 -4.98 -23.83 5.31
CA GLN A 379 -4.02 -22.79 4.99
C GLN A 379 -3.65 -21.92 6.20
N THR A 380 -2.48 -21.31 6.13
CA THR A 380 -2.00 -20.29 7.07
C THR A 380 -2.76 -18.98 6.87
N LEU A 381 -2.65 -18.03 7.81
CA LEU A 381 -3.34 -16.74 7.71
C LEU A 381 -2.97 -15.98 6.41
N LEU A 382 -1.68 -15.94 6.05
CA LEU A 382 -1.25 -15.23 4.84
C LEU A 382 -1.76 -15.93 3.58
N ASN A 383 -1.62 -17.27 3.50
CA ASN A 383 -2.05 -18.02 2.33
C ASN A 383 -3.56 -17.92 2.13
N TYR A 384 -4.34 -18.08 3.21
CA TYR A 384 -5.78 -17.91 3.15
C TYR A 384 -6.17 -16.49 2.73
N THR A 385 -5.57 -15.46 3.34
CA THR A 385 -5.88 -14.07 2.99
C THR A 385 -5.51 -13.76 1.54
N LYS A 386 -4.36 -14.25 1.07
CA LYS A 386 -3.96 -14.16 -0.34
C LYS A 386 -4.97 -14.88 -1.24
N SER A 387 -5.43 -16.08 -0.87
CA SER A 387 -6.38 -16.86 -1.68
C SER A 387 -7.73 -16.16 -1.87
N VAL A 388 -8.22 -15.46 -0.83
CA VAL A 388 -9.49 -14.72 -0.92
C VAL A 388 -9.34 -13.35 -1.59
N LEU A 389 -8.15 -12.75 -1.58
CA LEU A 389 -7.87 -11.47 -2.23
C LEU A 389 -7.43 -11.62 -3.69
N ALA A 390 -6.61 -12.60 -4.03
CA ALA A 390 -5.94 -12.69 -5.32
C ALA A 390 -6.86 -13.28 -6.39
N TYR A 391 -6.89 -12.61 -7.54
CA TYR A 391 -7.58 -13.11 -8.73
C TYR A 391 -6.97 -14.43 -9.21
N HIS A 392 -7.85 -15.36 -9.58
CA HIS A 392 -7.50 -16.55 -10.32
C HIS A 392 -8.69 -16.91 -11.24
N PRO A 393 -8.47 -17.18 -12.53
CA PRO A 393 -9.56 -17.35 -13.51
C PRO A 393 -10.55 -18.46 -13.14
N GLU A 394 -10.09 -19.55 -12.54
CA GLU A 394 -10.95 -20.66 -12.12
C GLU A 394 -11.35 -20.56 -10.64
N ASN A 395 -10.38 -20.38 -9.74
CA ASN A 395 -10.58 -20.45 -8.30
C ASN A 395 -11.16 -19.17 -7.67
N ASN A 396 -10.82 -17.99 -8.16
CA ASN A 396 -11.23 -16.70 -7.58
C ASN A 396 -11.44 -15.61 -8.66
N LYS A 397 -12.56 -15.70 -9.37
CA LYS A 397 -12.91 -14.84 -10.51
C LYS A 397 -13.10 -13.38 -10.14
N TYR A 398 -13.41 -13.09 -8.88
CA TYR A 398 -13.68 -11.74 -8.40
C TYR A 398 -12.54 -11.13 -7.60
N GLY A 399 -11.47 -11.89 -7.34
CA GLY A 399 -10.29 -11.38 -6.66
C GLY A 399 -9.64 -10.21 -7.40
N PHE A 400 -8.76 -9.51 -6.70
CA PHE A 400 -7.96 -8.42 -7.21
C PHE A 400 -6.77 -8.93 -8.04
N PRO A 401 -6.36 -8.23 -9.11
CA PRO A 401 -5.10 -8.50 -9.79
C PRO A 401 -3.90 -8.25 -8.87
N PHE A 402 -2.74 -8.81 -9.23
CA PHE A 402 -1.48 -8.68 -8.47
C PHE A 402 -1.17 -7.24 -8.08
N THR A 403 -1.35 -6.29 -9.01
CA THR A 403 -1.07 -4.86 -8.80
C THR A 403 -1.85 -4.23 -7.66
N ILE A 404 -2.98 -4.80 -7.27
CA ILE A 404 -3.84 -4.27 -6.20
C ILE A 404 -3.57 -5.00 -4.89
N TYR A 405 -3.69 -6.34 -4.85
CA TYR A 405 -3.60 -7.05 -3.57
C TYR A 405 -2.18 -7.03 -2.97
N SER A 406 -1.13 -7.07 -3.80
CA SER A 406 0.27 -7.03 -3.32
C SER A 406 0.66 -5.66 -2.75
N ARG A 407 -0.01 -4.59 -3.23
CA ARG A 407 0.22 -3.22 -2.79
C ARG A 407 -0.68 -2.82 -1.63
N LEU A 408 -1.78 -3.53 -1.39
CA LEU A 408 -2.77 -3.18 -0.38
C LEU A 408 -2.15 -2.94 0.99
N ALA A 409 -1.24 -3.83 1.43
CA ALA A 409 -0.59 -3.72 2.73
C ALA A 409 0.37 -2.53 2.83
N GLU A 410 1.00 -2.10 1.72
CA GLU A 410 1.90 -0.94 1.73
C GLU A 410 1.15 0.38 1.54
N ALA A 411 0.15 0.38 0.66
CA ALA A 411 -0.61 1.57 0.32
C ALA A 411 -1.68 1.89 1.39
N ALA A 412 -2.30 0.87 1.98
CA ALA A 412 -3.35 0.99 3.00
C ALA A 412 -3.16 -0.06 4.12
N PRO A 413 -2.08 0.07 4.92
CA PRO A 413 -1.73 -0.92 5.94
C PRO A 413 -2.84 -1.13 6.97
N GLU A 414 -3.61 -0.09 7.30
CA GLU A 414 -4.76 -0.20 8.20
C GLU A 414 -5.93 -1.00 7.63
N VAL A 415 -6.12 -1.00 6.31
CA VAL A 415 -7.13 -1.84 5.64
C VAL A 415 -6.71 -3.31 5.68
N MET A 416 -5.42 -3.60 5.46
CA MET A 416 -4.89 -4.96 5.61
C MET A 416 -4.94 -5.43 7.08
N PHE A 417 -4.60 -4.56 8.03
CA PHE A 417 -4.75 -4.83 9.46
C PHE A 417 -6.20 -5.18 9.82
N THR A 418 -7.16 -4.42 9.29
CA THR A 418 -8.59 -4.71 9.48
C THR A 418 -8.93 -6.11 8.99
N LEU A 419 -8.51 -6.48 7.77
CA LEU A 419 -8.78 -7.81 7.22
C LEU A 419 -8.16 -8.94 8.06
N PHE A 420 -6.88 -8.82 8.42
CA PHE A 420 -6.22 -9.82 9.27
C PHE A 420 -6.88 -9.93 10.64
N PHE A 421 -7.22 -8.80 11.27
CA PHE A 421 -7.90 -8.79 12.56
C PHE A 421 -9.27 -9.47 12.47
N ARG A 422 -10.05 -9.16 11.44
CA ARG A 422 -11.37 -9.79 11.21
C ARG A 422 -11.25 -11.29 11.01
N VAL A 423 -10.32 -11.76 10.18
CA VAL A 423 -10.13 -13.18 9.91
C VAL A 423 -9.60 -13.92 11.16
N LYS A 424 -8.56 -13.38 11.79
CA LYS A 424 -7.86 -14.08 12.89
C LYS A 424 -8.59 -13.96 14.23
N ILE A 425 -9.04 -12.76 14.60
CA ILE A 425 -9.61 -12.48 15.93
C ILE A 425 -11.13 -12.62 15.91
N MET A 426 -11.80 -12.02 14.93
CA MET A 426 -13.27 -12.05 14.86
C MET A 426 -13.82 -13.32 14.22
N GLY A 427 -12.96 -14.14 13.60
CA GLY A 427 -13.36 -15.40 13.00
C GLY A 427 -14.09 -15.25 11.66
N ASP A 428 -13.96 -14.13 10.97
CA ASP A 428 -14.58 -13.95 9.65
C ASP A 428 -14.02 -14.99 8.67
N ARG A 429 -14.92 -15.64 7.93
CA ARG A 429 -14.59 -16.67 6.93
C ARG A 429 -15.30 -16.39 5.60
N PHE A 430 -14.65 -16.82 4.53
CA PHE A 430 -15.04 -16.64 3.13
C PHE A 430 -14.85 -17.96 2.39
N ASP A 431 -15.28 -19.05 3.05
CA ASP A 431 -14.89 -20.41 2.70
C ASP A 431 -15.34 -20.81 1.28
N GLU A 432 -16.49 -20.31 0.85
CA GLU A 432 -16.93 -20.34 -0.53
C GLU A 432 -16.32 -19.16 -1.29
N VAL A 433 -15.17 -19.38 -1.92
CA VAL A 433 -14.59 -18.40 -2.84
C VAL A 433 -15.57 -18.15 -3.98
N ASN A 434 -15.71 -16.88 -4.38
CA ASN A 434 -16.70 -16.29 -5.26
C ASN A 434 -18.11 -16.10 -4.66
N SER A 435 -18.31 -16.42 -3.37
CA SER A 435 -19.58 -16.17 -2.67
C SER A 435 -19.94 -14.69 -2.63
N ILE A 436 -21.23 -14.42 -2.41
CA ILE A 436 -21.73 -13.05 -2.20
C ILE A 436 -20.98 -12.37 -1.03
N MET A 437 -20.65 -13.11 0.03
CA MET A 437 -19.93 -12.58 1.17
C MET A 437 -18.51 -12.13 0.81
N GLN A 438 -17.74 -12.98 0.12
CA GLN A 438 -16.39 -12.62 -0.32
C GLN A 438 -16.42 -11.40 -1.25
N ARG A 439 -17.37 -11.36 -2.19
CA ARG A 439 -17.54 -10.23 -3.12
C ARG A 439 -17.85 -8.93 -2.39
N LYS A 440 -18.73 -8.97 -1.38
CA LYS A 440 -19.01 -7.82 -0.50
C LYS A 440 -17.78 -7.39 0.31
N MET A 441 -16.99 -8.34 0.81
CA MET A 441 -15.71 -8.04 1.46
C MET A 441 -14.76 -7.32 0.50
N LEU A 442 -14.55 -7.84 -0.71
CA LEU A 442 -13.71 -7.21 -1.74
C LEU A 442 -14.24 -5.82 -2.12
N GLY A 443 -15.56 -5.66 -2.27
CA GLY A 443 -16.21 -4.36 -2.49
C GLY A 443 -15.91 -3.37 -1.37
N THR A 444 -16.05 -3.78 -0.12
CA THR A 444 -15.75 -2.96 1.07
C THR A 444 -14.27 -2.59 1.12
N ILE A 445 -13.36 -3.52 0.85
CA ILE A 445 -11.91 -3.25 0.76
C ILE A 445 -11.61 -2.25 -0.34
N SER A 446 -12.18 -2.42 -1.55
CA SER A 446 -11.95 -1.49 -2.67
C SER A 446 -12.43 -0.07 -2.34
N LEU A 447 -13.59 0.06 -1.71
CA LEU A 447 -14.11 1.37 -1.28
C LEU A 447 -13.23 2.00 -0.19
N MET A 448 -12.85 1.24 0.84
CA MET A 448 -11.95 1.74 1.89
C MET A 448 -10.59 2.14 1.32
N TYR A 449 -10.02 1.31 0.45
CA TYR A 449 -8.72 1.54 -0.16
C TYR A 449 -8.72 2.77 -1.06
N TRP A 450 -9.71 2.93 -1.94
CA TRP A 450 -9.73 4.04 -2.90
C TRP A 450 -10.29 5.34 -2.34
N LEU A 451 -11.20 5.29 -1.36
CA LEU A 451 -11.92 6.47 -0.85
C LEU A 451 -11.50 6.88 0.57
N GLY A 452 -10.79 6.04 1.31
CA GLY A 452 -10.50 6.23 2.74
C GLY A 452 -9.23 7.03 3.06
N LYS A 453 -8.60 7.68 2.07
CA LYS A 453 -7.31 8.38 2.21
C LYS A 453 -7.39 9.70 3.03
N GLY A 454 -8.60 10.18 3.35
CA GLY A 454 -8.85 11.42 4.10
C GLY A 454 -8.35 12.70 3.41
N GLU A 455 -8.58 13.85 4.04
CA GLU A 455 -8.07 15.13 3.54
C GLU A 455 -6.52 15.16 3.55
N ARG A 456 -5.92 15.55 2.42
CA ARG A 456 -4.45 15.61 2.15
C ARG A 456 -3.74 14.26 1.93
N ASN A 457 -4.46 13.14 1.74
CA ASN A 457 -3.89 11.84 1.32
C ASN A 457 -2.79 11.27 2.23
N LYS A 458 -2.79 11.56 3.55
CA LYS A 458 -1.63 11.25 4.40
C LYS A 458 -1.61 9.85 5.03
N ASN A 459 -2.75 9.24 5.39
CA ASN A 459 -2.82 7.86 5.94
C ASN A 459 -4.26 7.38 6.23
N TYR A 460 -4.41 6.06 6.43
CA TYR A 460 -5.68 5.40 6.73
C TYR A 460 -5.94 5.24 8.25
N ILE A 461 -5.14 5.86 9.11
CA ILE A 461 -5.32 5.76 10.56
C ILE A 461 -6.63 6.39 11.04
N LYS A 462 -7.06 7.49 10.42
CA LYS A 462 -8.36 8.11 10.74
C LYS A 462 -9.51 7.18 10.33
N LEU A 463 -9.38 6.54 9.16
CA LEU A 463 -10.34 5.54 8.71
C LEU A 463 -10.44 4.41 9.74
N LEU A 464 -9.30 3.85 10.15
CA LEU A 464 -9.25 2.77 11.14
C LEU A 464 -9.86 3.18 12.47
N ARG A 465 -9.54 4.37 12.99
CA ARG A 465 -10.14 4.89 14.22
C ARG A 465 -11.66 4.94 14.12
N ASN A 466 -12.17 5.51 13.04
CA ASN A 466 -13.61 5.59 12.82
C ASN A 466 -14.24 4.20 12.81
N ILE A 467 -13.68 3.23 12.09
CA ILE A 467 -14.27 1.90 11.97
C ILE A 467 -13.91 0.93 13.11
N TRP A 468 -12.97 1.27 13.99
CA TRP A 468 -12.46 0.35 15.01
C TRP A 468 -13.55 -0.27 15.90
N PRO A 469 -14.57 0.48 16.36
CA PRO A 469 -15.71 -0.11 17.06
C PRO A 469 -16.44 -1.16 16.22
N SER A 470 -16.59 -0.93 14.91
CA SER A 470 -17.15 -1.94 14.00
C SER A 470 -16.23 -3.16 13.87
N VAL A 471 -14.92 -2.94 13.73
CA VAL A 471 -13.90 -4.00 13.57
C VAL A 471 -13.89 -4.94 14.78
N SER A 472 -13.91 -4.38 15.99
CA SER A 472 -13.70 -5.12 17.24
C SER A 472 -14.98 -5.64 17.89
N LYS A 473 -16.15 -5.03 17.64
CA LYS A 473 -17.40 -5.38 18.33
C LYS A 473 -18.48 -6.04 17.47
N ILE A 474 -18.48 -5.86 16.14
CA ILE A 474 -19.50 -6.51 15.29
C ILE A 474 -19.13 -7.98 15.10
N THR A 475 -19.89 -8.89 15.69
CA THR A 475 -19.64 -10.33 15.59
C THR A 475 -20.16 -10.94 14.29
N ASP A 476 -21.25 -10.41 13.72
CA ASP A 476 -21.79 -10.90 12.45
C ASP A 476 -21.01 -10.32 11.24
N PRO A 477 -20.34 -11.17 10.44
CA PRO A 477 -19.59 -10.71 9.27
C PRO A 477 -20.49 -10.04 8.21
N LYS A 478 -21.78 -10.43 8.09
CA LYS A 478 -22.70 -9.84 7.09
C LYS A 478 -22.96 -8.37 7.39
N THR A 479 -23.06 -8.04 8.67
CA THR A 479 -23.18 -6.66 9.16
C THR A 479 -21.87 -5.90 8.98
N PHE A 480 -20.73 -6.51 9.30
CA PHE A 480 -19.42 -5.83 9.19
C PHE A 480 -19.07 -5.47 7.74
N TRP A 481 -19.15 -6.43 6.80
CA TRP A 481 -18.88 -6.24 5.37
C TRP A 481 -20.08 -5.65 4.63
N SER A 482 -20.59 -4.53 5.15
CA SER A 482 -21.73 -3.80 4.60
C SER A 482 -21.58 -2.29 4.76
N LYS A 483 -22.59 -1.55 4.31
CA LYS A 483 -22.71 -0.10 4.49
C LYS A 483 -22.70 0.31 5.96
N SER A 484 -23.04 -0.58 6.90
CA SER A 484 -22.96 -0.32 8.33
C SER A 484 -21.57 0.21 8.74
N THR A 485 -20.52 -0.53 8.41
CA THR A 485 -19.13 -0.12 8.68
C THR A 485 -18.71 1.07 7.80
N LEU A 486 -19.10 1.08 6.53
CA LEU A 486 -18.74 2.15 5.59
C LEU A 486 -19.40 3.50 5.93
N ASN A 487 -20.56 3.52 6.58
CA ASN A 487 -21.15 4.76 7.10
C ASN A 487 -20.29 5.34 8.22
N ARG A 488 -19.77 4.48 9.10
CA ARG A 488 -18.85 4.89 10.17
C ARG A 488 -17.53 5.42 9.61
N ALA A 489 -17.02 4.80 8.55
CA ALA A 489 -15.83 5.28 7.82
C ALA A 489 -15.95 6.75 7.32
N ARG A 490 -17.17 7.27 7.15
CA ARG A 490 -17.43 8.63 6.65
C ARG A 490 -17.40 9.73 7.72
N ILE A 491 -17.32 9.37 9.00
CA ILE A 491 -17.21 10.36 10.09
C ILE A 491 -16.06 11.32 9.79
N ASP A 492 -16.28 12.60 10.07
CA ASP A 492 -15.36 13.71 9.75
C ASP A 492 -14.94 13.78 8.27
N ASN A 493 -15.80 13.33 7.36
CA ASN A 493 -15.55 13.26 5.92
C ASN A 493 -14.26 12.47 5.55
N VAL A 494 -13.84 11.54 6.41
CA VAL A 494 -12.62 10.72 6.19
C VAL A 494 -12.73 9.86 4.93
N MET A 495 -13.93 9.34 4.68
CA MET A 495 -14.25 8.60 3.46
C MET A 495 -15.40 9.29 2.73
N SER A 496 -15.31 9.35 1.40
CA SER A 496 -16.40 9.86 0.56
C SER A 496 -17.64 8.97 0.64
N PHE A 497 -18.83 9.57 0.47
CA PHE A 497 -20.06 8.81 0.27
C PHE A 497 -19.96 7.96 -1.00
N PHE A 498 -20.37 6.70 -0.94
CA PHE A 498 -20.53 5.89 -2.16
C PHE A 498 -22.02 5.78 -2.52
N PRO A 499 -22.39 6.04 -3.79
CA PRO A 499 -23.76 5.92 -4.27
C PRO A 499 -24.09 4.52 -4.78
N SER A 500 -25.39 4.22 -4.87
CA SER A 500 -25.86 3.05 -5.61
C SER A 500 -25.63 3.25 -7.11
N TYR A 501 -25.37 2.18 -7.85
CA TYR A 501 -25.27 2.23 -9.30
C TYR A 501 -26.64 2.34 -9.96
N ASN A 502 -27.59 1.47 -9.58
CA ASN A 502 -28.91 1.37 -10.20
C ASN A 502 -30.01 2.24 -9.54
N GLY A 503 -29.71 2.89 -8.41
CA GLY A 503 -30.67 3.76 -7.73
C GLY A 503 -31.21 4.91 -8.60
N ARG A 504 -32.35 5.48 -8.24
CA ARG A 504 -33.01 6.60 -8.97
C ARG A 504 -32.05 7.78 -9.21
N ASN A 505 -31.26 8.14 -8.19
CA ASN A 505 -30.19 9.15 -8.26
C ASN A 505 -28.79 8.50 -8.26
N GLY A 506 -28.68 7.28 -8.79
CA GLY A 506 -27.45 6.49 -8.82
C GLY A 506 -26.52 6.82 -9.99
N LEU A 507 -25.35 6.18 -10.01
CA LEU A 507 -24.29 6.46 -10.97
C LEU A 507 -24.71 6.26 -12.43
N LYS A 508 -25.53 5.24 -12.71
CA LYS A 508 -26.01 4.97 -14.07
C LYS A 508 -26.76 6.16 -14.64
N ASN A 509 -27.68 6.72 -13.85
CA ASN A 509 -28.45 7.90 -14.26
C ASN A 509 -27.58 9.15 -14.31
N PHE A 510 -26.68 9.32 -13.33
CA PHE A 510 -25.72 10.41 -13.31
C PHE A 510 -24.93 10.50 -14.63
N PHE A 511 -24.26 9.42 -15.04
CA PHE A 511 -23.45 9.41 -16.26
C PHE A 511 -24.30 9.44 -17.53
N ASN A 512 -25.46 8.76 -17.58
CA ASN A 512 -26.36 8.82 -18.73
C ASN A 512 -26.87 10.24 -19.03
N LYS A 513 -27.10 11.07 -18.00
CA LYS A 513 -27.41 12.50 -18.20
C LYS A 513 -26.29 13.23 -18.96
N ARG A 514 -25.03 12.91 -18.65
CA ARG A 514 -23.84 13.54 -19.27
C ARG A 514 -23.59 13.06 -20.70
N VAL A 515 -23.90 11.79 -20.99
CA VAL A 515 -23.91 11.26 -22.37
C VAL A 515 -24.94 12.00 -23.24
N LYS A 516 -26.12 12.35 -22.71
CA LYS A 516 -27.20 12.99 -23.49
C LYS A 516 -27.10 14.51 -23.65
N LYS A 517 -26.49 15.22 -22.71
CA LYS A 517 -26.55 16.70 -22.61
C LYS A 517 -25.43 17.46 -23.33
N VAL A 518 -24.36 16.78 -23.74
CA VAL A 518 -23.18 17.46 -24.30
C VAL A 518 -23.37 17.70 -25.79
N ARG A 519 -23.71 18.95 -26.15
CA ARG A 519 -23.81 19.46 -27.54
C ARG A 519 -23.08 20.79 -27.75
N ARG A 520 -22.42 21.31 -26.70
CA ARG A 520 -21.74 22.62 -26.68
C ARG A 520 -20.28 22.44 -26.31
N ARG A 521 -19.39 23.14 -27.04
CA ARG A 521 -17.92 22.96 -26.99
C ARG A 521 -17.26 23.59 -25.76
N ASP A 522 -17.93 24.56 -25.15
CA ASP A 522 -17.45 25.45 -24.09
C ASP A 522 -18.00 25.10 -22.69
N ARG A 523 -18.92 24.14 -22.63
CA ARG A 523 -19.64 23.77 -21.40
C ARG A 523 -18.93 22.63 -20.67
N GLU A 524 -18.67 22.79 -19.38
CA GLU A 524 -18.16 21.71 -18.54
C GLU A 524 -19.19 20.58 -18.42
N PRO A 525 -18.79 19.30 -18.56
CA PRO A 525 -19.71 18.17 -18.49
C PRO A 525 -20.15 17.88 -17.04
N PHE A 526 -19.38 18.33 -16.05
CA PHE A 526 -19.65 18.14 -14.62
C PHE A 526 -20.17 19.42 -13.94
N ILE A 527 -21.10 20.14 -14.60
CA ILE A 527 -21.92 21.15 -13.90
C ILE A 527 -22.98 20.38 -13.10
N LEU A 528 -22.83 20.37 -11.78
CA LEU A 528 -23.65 19.58 -10.87
C LEU A 528 -24.84 20.41 -10.39
N ASP A 529 -26.00 19.76 -10.25
CA ASP A 529 -27.10 20.32 -9.47
C ASP A 529 -26.89 20.04 -7.98
N TYR A 530 -27.64 20.73 -7.12
CA TYR A 530 -27.53 20.61 -5.65
C TYR A 530 -27.68 19.16 -5.15
N GLU A 531 -28.48 18.33 -5.83
CA GLU A 531 -28.63 16.91 -5.47
C GLU A 531 -27.42 16.06 -5.88
N GLU A 532 -26.70 16.44 -6.94
CA GLU A 532 -25.53 15.73 -7.46
C GLU A 532 -24.21 16.14 -6.80
N GLU A 533 -24.14 17.29 -6.12
CA GLU A 533 -22.93 17.77 -5.43
C GLU A 533 -22.35 16.74 -4.45
N ILE A 534 -23.22 16.01 -3.75
CA ILE A 534 -22.83 14.96 -2.79
C ILE A 534 -22.10 13.78 -3.45
N LEU A 535 -22.30 13.56 -4.76
CA LEU A 535 -21.68 12.47 -5.51
C LEU A 535 -20.27 12.82 -6.00
N TRP A 536 -19.95 14.11 -6.11
CA TRP A 536 -18.73 14.58 -6.74
C TRP A 536 -17.44 14.07 -6.09
N PRO A 537 -17.29 14.09 -4.74
CA PRO A 537 -16.07 13.59 -4.11
C PRO A 537 -15.76 12.15 -4.49
N PHE A 538 -16.80 11.30 -4.55
CA PHE A 538 -16.68 9.92 -5.01
C PHE A 538 -16.28 9.84 -6.47
N ILE A 539 -17.04 10.50 -7.36
CA ILE A 539 -16.79 10.44 -8.81
C ILE A 539 -15.38 10.95 -9.11
N TYR A 540 -14.97 12.07 -8.53
CA TYR A 540 -13.65 12.64 -8.73
C TYR A 540 -12.55 11.67 -8.28
N ALA A 541 -12.70 11.03 -7.12
CA ALA A 541 -11.74 10.04 -6.64
C ALA A 541 -11.64 8.81 -7.58
N THR A 542 -12.77 8.27 -8.03
CA THR A 542 -12.79 7.01 -8.78
C THR A 542 -12.63 7.18 -10.30
N LEU A 543 -12.90 8.35 -10.87
CA LEU A 543 -12.76 8.62 -12.31
C LEU A 543 -11.29 8.66 -12.78
N TYR A 544 -10.35 8.83 -11.86
CA TYR A 544 -8.90 8.78 -12.11
C TYR A 544 -8.21 7.57 -11.47
N GLU A 545 -8.96 6.66 -10.85
CA GLU A 545 -8.41 5.50 -10.15
C GLU A 545 -8.09 4.36 -11.14
N LYS A 546 -6.82 4.30 -11.54
CA LYS A 546 -6.31 3.31 -12.51
C LYS A 546 -6.45 1.86 -12.00
N ASP A 547 -6.49 1.65 -10.69
CA ASP A 547 -6.74 0.31 -10.11
C ASP A 547 -8.11 -0.25 -10.55
N LEU A 548 -9.12 0.59 -10.83
CA LEU A 548 -10.40 0.13 -11.37
C LEU A 548 -10.26 -0.47 -12.78
N VAL A 549 -9.38 0.11 -13.60
CA VAL A 549 -9.06 -0.40 -14.94
C VAL A 549 -8.29 -1.72 -14.81
N ALA A 550 -7.28 -1.78 -13.94
CA ALA A 550 -6.54 -3.02 -13.68
C ALA A 550 -7.46 -4.14 -13.16
N TYR A 551 -8.37 -3.83 -12.23
CA TYR A 551 -9.37 -4.78 -11.74
C TYR A 551 -10.27 -5.29 -12.88
N SER A 552 -10.70 -4.39 -13.78
CA SER A 552 -11.54 -4.76 -14.92
C SER A 552 -10.79 -5.62 -15.95
N GLN A 553 -9.47 -5.43 -16.08
CA GLN A 553 -8.59 -6.17 -16.98
C GLN A 553 -7.84 -7.33 -16.31
N ARG A 554 -8.20 -7.71 -15.07
CA ARG A 554 -7.44 -8.68 -14.26
C ARG A 554 -7.20 -10.03 -14.92
N ASP A 555 -8.15 -10.53 -15.73
CA ASP A 555 -7.99 -11.78 -16.48
C ASP A 555 -6.85 -11.69 -17.49
N PHE A 556 -6.85 -10.61 -18.28
CA PHE A 556 -5.80 -10.32 -19.23
C PHE A 556 -4.45 -10.15 -18.52
N LEU A 557 -4.40 -9.36 -17.45
CA LEU A 557 -3.15 -9.15 -16.69
C LEU A 557 -2.59 -10.45 -16.10
N TYR A 558 -3.46 -11.32 -15.58
CA TYR A 558 -3.06 -12.61 -15.02
C TYR A 558 -2.45 -13.54 -16.09
N LYS A 559 -3.04 -13.60 -17.28
CA LYS A 559 -2.50 -14.38 -18.42
C LYS A 559 -1.18 -13.80 -18.92
N GLN A 560 -1.07 -12.47 -18.93
CA GLN A 560 0.08 -11.78 -19.50
C GLN A 560 1.31 -11.83 -18.59
N PHE A 561 1.15 -11.74 -17.27
CA PHE A 561 2.27 -11.46 -16.37
C PHE A 561 2.31 -12.40 -15.17
N LEU A 562 3.53 -12.83 -14.82
CA LEU A 562 3.80 -13.57 -13.60
C LEU A 562 4.00 -12.62 -12.42
N PRO A 563 3.76 -13.04 -11.17
CA PRO A 563 4.05 -12.24 -9.98
C PRO A 563 5.49 -11.67 -9.93
N ASP A 564 6.49 -12.45 -10.34
CA ASP A 564 7.90 -12.01 -10.38
C ASP A 564 8.17 -10.88 -11.39
N HIS A 565 7.27 -10.67 -12.35
CA HIS A 565 7.35 -9.56 -13.30
C HIS A 565 6.99 -8.22 -12.66
N TYR A 566 6.35 -8.24 -11.48
CA TYR A 566 6.00 -7.05 -10.72
C TYR A 566 7.04 -6.80 -9.63
N GLY A 567 7.64 -5.61 -9.63
CA GLY A 567 8.55 -5.21 -8.56
C GLY A 567 7.77 -4.89 -7.27
N LEU A 568 8.06 -5.60 -6.17
CA LEU A 568 7.54 -5.22 -4.85
C LEU A 568 8.24 -3.96 -4.28
N GLU A 569 9.44 -3.65 -4.78
CA GLU A 569 10.32 -2.58 -4.28
C GLU A 569 10.58 -1.45 -5.28
N ASP A 570 10.20 -1.67 -6.54
CA ASP A 570 10.35 -0.73 -7.63
C ASP A 570 8.97 -0.36 -8.18
N THR A 571 8.75 0.89 -8.56
CA THR A 571 7.45 1.35 -9.10
C THR A 571 7.10 0.73 -10.47
N ASN A 572 7.92 -0.21 -10.93
CA ASN A 572 7.82 -0.83 -12.23
C ASN A 572 6.66 -1.83 -12.29
N ILE A 573 5.83 -1.62 -13.31
CA ILE A 573 4.80 -2.55 -13.75
C ILE A 573 5.21 -3.07 -15.14
N PRO A 574 4.91 -4.33 -15.48
CA PRO A 574 5.34 -4.95 -16.74
C PRO A 574 4.54 -4.46 -17.97
N PHE A 575 3.68 -3.47 -17.77
CA PHE A 575 2.82 -2.85 -18.77
C PHE A 575 2.81 -1.33 -18.60
N ASP A 576 2.28 -0.62 -19.59
CA ASP A 576 2.05 0.81 -19.55
C ASP A 576 0.56 1.15 -19.49
N TRP A 577 0.23 2.38 -19.09
CA TRP A 577 -1.12 2.93 -19.16
C TRP A 577 -1.34 3.61 -20.51
N ASP A 578 -1.73 2.83 -21.52
CA ASP A 578 -2.00 3.32 -22.88
C ASP A 578 -3.33 4.09 -22.95
N HIS A 579 -3.32 5.21 -23.68
CA HIS A 579 -4.54 5.94 -24.03
C HIS A 579 -5.18 5.31 -25.27
N ILE A 580 -6.42 4.82 -25.18
CA ILE A 580 -7.14 4.21 -26.30
C ILE A 580 -7.28 5.21 -27.46
N SER A 581 -7.78 6.41 -27.18
CA SER A 581 -7.64 7.57 -28.06
C SER A 581 -6.31 8.27 -27.74
N PRO A 582 -5.40 8.40 -28.71
CA PRO A 582 -3.99 8.72 -28.45
C PRO A 582 -3.78 10.15 -27.93
N GLN A 583 -2.78 10.35 -27.08
CA GLN A 583 -2.54 11.65 -26.41
C GLN A 583 -2.21 12.79 -27.38
N ASN A 584 -1.59 12.48 -28.52
CA ASN A 584 -1.29 13.44 -29.60
C ASN A 584 -2.55 14.15 -30.13
N ALA A 585 -3.72 13.52 -30.06
CA ALA A 585 -4.98 14.09 -30.51
C ALA A 585 -5.41 15.33 -29.70
N ILE A 586 -4.86 15.53 -28.50
CA ILE A 586 -5.09 16.72 -27.66
C ILE A 586 -3.83 17.57 -27.40
N ALA A 587 -2.69 17.24 -28.03
CA ALA A 587 -1.40 17.89 -27.73
C ALA A 587 -1.38 19.39 -28.06
N ILE A 588 -2.12 19.82 -29.08
CA ILE A 588 -2.23 21.24 -29.46
C ILE A 588 -3.55 21.81 -28.94
N LYS A 589 -3.50 22.61 -27.88
CA LYS A 589 -4.64 23.36 -27.35
C LYS A 589 -5.04 24.51 -28.30
N PRO A 590 -6.30 24.99 -28.27
CA PRO A 590 -7.41 24.58 -27.39
C PRO A 590 -8.22 23.39 -27.95
N VAL A 591 -8.64 22.49 -27.06
CA VAL A 591 -9.65 21.45 -27.32
C VAL A 591 -10.95 21.80 -26.60
N PRO A 592 -12.13 21.31 -27.06
CA PRO A 592 -13.40 21.54 -26.36
C PRO A 592 -13.34 21.11 -24.89
N LYS A 593 -14.00 21.87 -24.00
CA LYS A 593 -13.97 21.59 -22.55
C LYS A 593 -14.46 20.18 -22.20
N PRO A 594 -15.57 19.66 -22.76
CA PRO A 594 -16.06 18.34 -22.39
C PRO A 594 -15.03 17.22 -22.58
N ILE A 595 -14.38 17.18 -23.75
CA ILE A 595 -13.36 16.15 -24.02
C ILE A 595 -12.13 16.37 -23.16
N GLY A 596 -11.69 17.62 -22.97
CA GLY A 596 -10.56 17.96 -22.10
C GLY A 596 -10.74 17.47 -20.66
N SER A 597 -11.95 17.58 -20.12
CA SER A 597 -12.26 17.17 -18.74
C SER A 597 -12.30 15.65 -18.53
N VAL A 598 -12.49 14.85 -19.59
CA VAL A 598 -12.58 13.38 -19.48
C VAL A 598 -11.44 12.62 -20.15
N TYR A 599 -10.56 13.28 -20.91
CA TYR A 599 -9.56 12.60 -21.75
C TYR A 599 -8.55 11.77 -20.96
N ASN A 600 -8.15 12.27 -19.78
CA ASN A 600 -7.19 11.62 -18.88
C ASN A 600 -7.89 10.86 -17.76
N THR A 601 -9.09 10.33 -18.02
CA THR A 601 -9.84 9.52 -17.05
C THR A 601 -9.71 8.04 -17.38
N ILE A 602 -10.14 7.18 -16.45
CA ILE A 602 -10.18 5.73 -16.64
C ILE A 602 -10.86 5.29 -17.93
N GLY A 603 -11.79 6.09 -18.48
CA GLY A 603 -12.52 5.77 -19.70
C GLY A 603 -11.64 5.73 -20.95
N ASN A 604 -10.50 6.41 -20.95
CA ASN A 604 -9.54 6.40 -22.06
C ASN A 604 -8.29 5.57 -21.79
N PHE A 605 -8.10 5.01 -20.59
CA PHE A 605 -6.90 4.23 -20.26
C PHE A 605 -7.13 2.73 -20.34
N ARG A 606 -6.11 1.98 -20.80
CA ARG A 606 -5.97 0.52 -20.63
C ARG A 606 -4.57 0.18 -20.14
N ALA A 607 -4.45 -0.86 -19.32
CA ALA A 607 -3.19 -1.50 -19.01
C ALA A 607 -2.75 -2.34 -20.22
N TRP A 608 -1.58 -2.04 -20.79
CA TRP A 608 -1.13 -2.61 -22.07
C TRP A 608 0.35 -3.01 -22.05
N PRO A 609 0.73 -4.24 -22.45
CA PRO A 609 2.13 -4.67 -22.45
C PRO A 609 3.02 -3.72 -23.25
N TYR A 610 4.24 -3.44 -22.79
CA TYR A 610 5.17 -2.56 -23.50
C TYR A 610 5.48 -3.02 -24.92
N SER A 611 5.47 -4.34 -25.18
CA SER A 611 5.65 -4.94 -26.50
C SER A 611 4.53 -4.60 -27.47
N LEU A 612 3.28 -4.60 -27.02
CA LEU A 612 2.10 -4.28 -27.82
C LEU A 612 1.85 -2.77 -27.89
N ASN A 613 2.27 -2.02 -26.88
CA ASN A 613 2.20 -0.56 -26.90
C ASN A 613 3.15 0.06 -27.95
N ARG A 614 4.03 -0.75 -28.57
CA ARG A 614 5.01 -0.25 -29.54
C ARG A 614 4.39 0.32 -30.80
N GLU A 615 3.30 -0.29 -31.25
CA GLU A 615 2.64 0.03 -32.52
C GLU A 615 1.59 1.13 -32.35
N ASP A 616 0.95 1.21 -31.17
CA ASP A 616 -0.36 1.84 -31.01
C ASP A 616 -0.37 3.31 -30.55
N GLN A 617 0.66 3.83 -29.87
CA GLN A 617 0.51 5.05 -29.05
C GLN A 617 0.03 6.33 -29.78
N ALA A 618 0.36 6.48 -31.06
CA ALA A 618 -0.04 7.64 -31.87
C ALA A 618 -1.21 7.32 -32.83
N ILE A 619 -1.69 6.07 -32.79
CA ILE A 619 -2.64 5.50 -33.72
C ILE A 619 -4.08 5.69 -33.20
N THR A 620 -5.02 5.90 -34.13
CA THR A 620 -6.44 6.05 -33.82
C THR A 620 -7.04 4.75 -33.26
N PRO A 621 -8.13 4.84 -32.47
CA PRO A 621 -8.83 3.65 -32.00
C PRO A 621 -9.21 2.66 -33.11
N TYR A 622 -9.65 3.15 -34.28
CA TYR A 622 -9.96 2.32 -35.46
C TYR A 622 -8.80 1.40 -35.82
N LYS A 623 -7.58 1.93 -35.95
CA LYS A 623 -6.40 1.14 -36.29
C LYS A 623 -5.94 0.26 -35.13
N LYS A 624 -6.01 0.72 -33.87
CA LYS A 624 -5.70 -0.10 -32.67
C LYS A 624 -6.56 -1.36 -32.57
N PHE A 625 -7.84 -1.29 -32.96
CA PHE A 625 -8.76 -2.43 -32.91
C PHE A 625 -8.87 -3.19 -34.24
N ASN A 626 -8.30 -2.68 -35.32
CA ASN A 626 -8.23 -3.35 -36.62
C ASN A 626 -6.80 -3.31 -37.19
N PRO A 627 -5.78 -3.79 -36.45
CA PRO A 627 -4.36 -3.60 -36.82
C PRO A 627 -3.97 -4.28 -38.14
N LEU A 628 -4.68 -5.34 -38.52
CA LEU A 628 -4.40 -6.14 -39.72
C LEU A 628 -5.33 -5.83 -40.90
N ASN A 629 -6.11 -4.73 -40.85
CA ASN A 629 -7.10 -4.47 -41.89
C ASN A 629 -6.45 -4.25 -43.27
N GLU A 630 -5.36 -3.49 -43.30
CA GLU A 630 -4.61 -3.10 -44.50
C GLU A 630 -3.48 -4.09 -44.87
N SER A 631 -3.27 -5.16 -44.11
CA SER A 631 -2.20 -6.15 -44.35
C SER A 631 -2.46 -6.99 -45.60
N ARG A 632 -1.40 -7.31 -46.36
CA ARG A 632 -1.47 -8.21 -47.54
C ARG A 632 -1.94 -9.60 -47.12
N LYS A 633 -2.64 -10.31 -48.01
CA LYS A 633 -3.17 -11.65 -47.72
C LYS A 633 -2.07 -12.67 -47.42
N GLU A 634 -0.92 -12.52 -48.05
CA GLU A 634 0.25 -13.41 -47.91
C GLU A 634 0.91 -13.30 -46.53
N ASP A 635 0.97 -12.09 -45.95
CA ASP A 635 1.60 -11.82 -44.65
C ASP A 635 0.67 -12.16 -43.46
N LEU A 636 -0.64 -12.27 -43.73
CA LEU A 636 -1.67 -12.37 -42.70
C LEU A 636 -1.49 -13.57 -41.74
N PRO A 637 -1.12 -14.79 -42.20
CA PRO A 637 -0.93 -15.92 -41.30
C PRO A 637 0.22 -15.71 -40.30
N GLU A 638 1.30 -15.04 -40.71
CA GLU A 638 2.45 -14.77 -39.85
C GLU A 638 2.13 -13.68 -38.81
N LEU A 639 1.47 -12.60 -39.23
CA LEU A 639 1.04 -11.51 -38.34
C LEU A 639 0.01 -12.00 -37.31
N LEU A 640 -0.94 -12.86 -37.69
CA LEU A 640 -1.90 -13.44 -36.75
C LEU A 640 -1.20 -14.34 -35.72
N LYS A 641 -0.22 -15.15 -36.14
CA LYS A 641 0.62 -15.94 -35.22
C LYS A 641 1.42 -15.06 -34.26
N GLU A 642 1.91 -13.92 -34.73
CA GLU A 642 2.58 -12.94 -33.88
C GLU A 642 1.65 -12.38 -32.80
N TYR A 643 0.45 -11.93 -33.18
CA TYR A 643 -0.56 -11.45 -32.23
C TYR A 643 -1.01 -12.55 -31.26
N GLN A 644 -1.17 -13.80 -31.72
CA GLN A 644 -1.46 -14.95 -30.84
C GLN A 644 -0.39 -15.12 -29.76
N ARG A 645 0.88 -15.06 -30.16
CA ARG A 645 2.03 -15.17 -29.25
C ARG A 645 2.08 -14.01 -28.26
N LEU A 646 1.87 -12.79 -28.72
CA LEU A 646 1.91 -11.59 -27.87
C LEU A 646 0.72 -11.52 -26.89
N LEU A 647 -0.47 -11.93 -27.32
CA LEU A 647 -1.69 -11.96 -26.49
C LEU A 647 -1.83 -13.26 -25.69
N LYS A 648 -0.91 -14.23 -25.85
CA LYS A 648 -0.90 -15.53 -25.18
C LYS A 648 -2.25 -16.25 -25.27
N THR A 649 -2.82 -16.31 -26.46
CA THR A 649 -4.13 -16.94 -26.71
C THR A 649 -3.99 -18.45 -26.92
N GLU A 650 -4.95 -19.24 -26.41
CA GLU A 650 -4.93 -20.71 -26.47
C GLU A 650 -5.45 -21.32 -27.79
N GLU A 651 -6.05 -20.52 -28.67
CA GLU A 651 -6.62 -21.00 -29.94
C GLU A 651 -5.55 -21.36 -30.98
N SER A 652 -5.73 -22.49 -31.66
CA SER A 652 -4.76 -23.02 -32.64
C SER A 652 -4.64 -22.17 -33.91
N ILE A 653 -5.66 -21.38 -34.28
CA ILE A 653 -5.63 -20.46 -35.43
C ILE A 653 -6.52 -19.24 -35.14
N LEU A 654 -5.92 -18.08 -34.96
CA LEU A 654 -6.61 -16.81 -34.74
C LEU A 654 -7.00 -16.19 -36.08
N THR A 655 -8.24 -15.75 -36.21
CA THR A 655 -8.73 -14.99 -37.38
C THR A 655 -8.70 -13.47 -37.12
N ARG A 656 -8.83 -12.66 -38.19
CA ARG A 656 -8.97 -11.19 -38.05
C ARG A 656 -10.14 -10.79 -37.16
N LEU A 657 -11.27 -11.51 -37.28
CA LEU A 657 -12.48 -11.20 -36.52
C LEU A 657 -12.31 -11.54 -35.03
N GLU A 658 -11.66 -12.65 -34.72
CA GLU A 658 -11.34 -13.04 -33.34
C GLU A 658 -10.33 -12.08 -32.73
N LEU A 659 -9.25 -11.70 -33.45
CA LEU A 659 -8.28 -10.72 -32.95
C LEU A 659 -8.96 -9.41 -32.56
N LYS A 660 -9.81 -8.87 -33.44
CA LYS A 660 -10.58 -7.66 -33.18
C LYS A 660 -11.46 -7.77 -31.93
N LYS A 661 -12.16 -8.89 -31.79
CA LYS A 661 -12.99 -9.18 -30.60
C LYS A 661 -12.13 -9.22 -29.33
N ILE A 662 -11.00 -9.93 -29.37
CA ILE A 662 -10.06 -10.02 -28.24
C ILE A 662 -9.58 -8.63 -27.85
N LEU A 663 -9.12 -7.80 -28.79
CA LEU A 663 -8.59 -6.46 -28.52
C LEU A 663 -9.63 -5.54 -27.85
N LEU A 664 -10.88 -5.59 -28.31
CA LEU A 664 -12.00 -4.86 -27.69
C LEU A 664 -12.30 -5.38 -26.29
N ASP A 665 -12.40 -6.70 -26.12
CA ASP A 665 -12.75 -7.36 -24.87
C ASP A 665 -11.68 -7.12 -23.79
N VAL A 666 -10.39 -7.31 -24.11
CA VAL A 666 -9.30 -7.05 -23.16
C VAL A 666 -9.20 -5.56 -22.79
N SER A 667 -9.61 -4.66 -23.68
CA SER A 667 -9.62 -3.21 -23.43
C SER A 667 -10.91 -2.74 -22.74
N ILE A 668 -11.91 -3.61 -22.56
CA ILE A 668 -13.24 -3.27 -22.04
C ILE A 668 -13.92 -2.20 -22.90
N CYS A 669 -13.72 -2.26 -24.22
CA CYS A 669 -14.31 -1.35 -25.19
C CYS A 669 -15.59 -1.96 -25.79
N ASP A 670 -16.50 -1.10 -26.25
CA ASP A 670 -17.63 -1.51 -27.09
C ASP A 670 -17.23 -1.46 -28.58
N LYS A 671 -17.97 -2.17 -29.44
CA LYS A 671 -17.67 -2.25 -30.89
C LYS A 671 -17.53 -0.89 -31.56
N GLU A 672 -18.22 0.13 -31.07
CA GLU A 672 -18.18 1.48 -31.64
C GLU A 672 -16.78 2.10 -31.68
N TRP A 673 -15.87 1.68 -30.78
CA TRP A 673 -14.47 2.10 -30.77
C TRP A 673 -13.71 1.66 -32.02
N GLU A 674 -14.10 0.53 -32.61
CA GLU A 674 -13.43 -0.04 -33.79
C GLU A 674 -13.67 0.80 -35.05
N ASN A 675 -14.63 1.72 -35.04
CA ASN A 675 -15.00 2.59 -36.16
C ASN A 675 -14.57 4.05 -35.90
N CYS A 676 -13.81 4.30 -34.83
CA CYS A 676 -13.40 5.63 -34.40
C CYS A 676 -12.01 5.97 -34.97
N ASP A 677 -11.98 6.57 -36.16
CA ASP A 677 -10.73 6.98 -36.85
C ASP A 677 -10.40 8.48 -36.68
N THR A 678 -10.95 9.10 -35.64
CA THR A 678 -10.83 10.55 -35.42
C THR A 678 -9.43 10.94 -34.94
N VAL A 679 -8.75 11.82 -35.68
CA VAL A 679 -7.44 12.38 -35.31
C VAL A 679 -7.51 13.87 -34.95
N LYS A 680 -8.61 14.56 -35.32
CA LYS A 680 -8.77 16.01 -35.17
C LYS A 680 -9.85 16.36 -34.16
N LEU A 681 -9.53 16.27 -32.87
CA LEU A 681 -10.45 16.62 -31.77
C LEU A 681 -10.77 18.13 -31.66
N LYS A 682 -10.27 18.93 -32.61
CA LYS A 682 -10.57 20.36 -32.77
C LYS A 682 -11.76 20.64 -33.68
N ASP A 683 -12.23 19.69 -34.47
CA ASP A 683 -13.36 19.88 -35.39
C ASP A 683 -14.69 19.55 -34.71
N ARG A 684 -15.80 20.13 -35.18
CA ARG A 684 -17.06 20.20 -34.41
C ARG A 684 -17.66 18.83 -34.04
N THR A 685 -17.39 17.78 -34.81
CA THR A 685 -18.04 16.45 -34.72
C THR A 685 -17.18 15.37 -34.06
N ASP A 686 -15.86 15.40 -34.25
CA ASP A 686 -14.97 14.29 -33.91
C ASP A 686 -14.78 14.10 -32.39
N TRP A 687 -14.67 15.21 -31.65
CA TRP A 687 -14.53 15.14 -30.19
C TRP A 687 -15.80 14.62 -29.49
N GLU A 688 -16.98 14.83 -30.09
CA GLU A 688 -18.25 14.36 -29.52
C GLU A 688 -18.29 12.82 -29.54
N GLN A 689 -17.86 12.21 -30.65
CA GLN A 689 -17.76 10.75 -30.76
C GLN A 689 -16.82 10.17 -29.69
N VAL A 690 -15.60 10.70 -29.59
CA VAL A 690 -14.60 10.22 -28.59
C VAL A 690 -15.08 10.45 -27.17
N TYR A 691 -15.69 11.61 -26.88
CA TYR A 691 -16.30 11.89 -25.58
C TYR A 691 -17.35 10.83 -25.21
N LEU A 692 -18.27 10.51 -26.14
CA LEU A 692 -19.32 9.52 -25.90
C LEU A 692 -18.73 8.13 -25.66
N LEU A 693 -17.73 7.72 -26.43
CA LEU A 693 -17.03 6.45 -26.27
C LEU A 693 -16.33 6.34 -24.89
N ILE A 694 -15.61 7.39 -24.47
CA ILE A 694 -14.98 7.46 -23.14
C ILE A 694 -16.05 7.34 -22.05
N MET A 695 -17.13 8.10 -22.13
CA MET A 695 -18.18 8.10 -21.11
C MET A 695 -18.94 6.76 -21.04
N LYS A 696 -19.23 6.13 -22.18
CA LYS A 696 -19.81 4.77 -22.21
C LYS A 696 -18.89 3.76 -21.56
N ARG A 697 -17.58 3.83 -21.84
CA ARG A 697 -16.58 2.96 -21.21
C ARG A 697 -16.48 3.21 -19.70
N VAL A 698 -16.54 4.47 -19.24
CA VAL A 698 -16.68 4.78 -17.80
C VAL A 698 -17.88 4.03 -17.21
N ILE A 699 -19.07 4.16 -17.80
CA ILE A 699 -20.29 3.48 -17.31
C ILE A 699 -20.09 1.95 -17.23
N LYS A 700 -19.47 1.35 -18.24
CA LYS A 700 -19.16 -0.10 -18.30
C LYS A 700 -18.19 -0.54 -17.21
N LEU A 701 -17.13 0.23 -16.96
CA LEU A 701 -16.15 -0.06 -15.90
C LEU A 701 -16.78 0.01 -14.51
N TYR A 702 -17.58 1.06 -14.23
CA TYR A 702 -18.31 1.15 -12.96
C TYR A 702 -19.33 0.02 -12.81
N GLN A 703 -20.06 -0.31 -13.87
CA GLN A 703 -21.02 -1.42 -13.85
C GLN A 703 -20.33 -2.72 -13.48
N LYS A 704 -19.23 -3.06 -14.17
CA LYS A 704 -18.46 -4.27 -13.89
C LYS A 704 -17.98 -4.31 -12.45
N TRP A 705 -17.42 -3.22 -11.93
CA TRP A 705 -17.00 -3.12 -10.53
C TRP A 705 -18.15 -3.34 -9.54
N TYR A 706 -19.29 -2.66 -9.74
CA TYR A 706 -20.46 -2.76 -8.87
C TYR A 706 -21.12 -4.14 -8.90
N ASP A 707 -21.34 -4.68 -10.09
CA ASP A 707 -22.00 -5.97 -10.28
C ASP A 707 -21.10 -7.11 -9.74
N GLU A 708 -19.82 -7.09 -10.08
CA GLU A 708 -18.86 -8.14 -9.66
C GLU A 708 -18.57 -8.08 -8.17
N LEU A 709 -18.40 -6.91 -7.56
CA LEU A 709 -18.12 -6.81 -6.12
C LEU A 709 -19.38 -6.58 -5.26
N ARG A 710 -20.57 -6.67 -5.87
CA ARG A 710 -21.87 -6.56 -5.18
C ARG A 710 -21.97 -5.29 -4.32
N ILE A 711 -21.50 -4.17 -4.86
CA ILE A 711 -21.44 -2.89 -4.12
C ILE A 711 -22.85 -2.38 -3.80
N ASP A 712 -23.82 -2.58 -4.70
CA ASP A 712 -25.22 -2.26 -4.44
C ASP A 712 -25.82 -3.13 -3.31
N ASP A 713 -25.27 -4.32 -3.03
CA ASP A 713 -25.71 -5.19 -1.92
C ASP A 713 -25.05 -4.85 -0.59
N LEU A 714 -24.14 -3.87 -0.56
CA LEU A 714 -23.61 -3.35 0.70
C LEU A 714 -24.68 -2.58 1.45
N TYR A 715 -25.71 -2.04 0.79
CA TYR A 715 -26.84 -1.40 1.44
C TYR A 715 -27.69 -2.48 2.12
N PRO A 716 -27.74 -2.54 3.46
CA PRO A 716 -28.57 -3.52 4.16
C PRO A 716 -30.03 -3.34 3.77
N VAL A 717 -30.76 -4.46 3.70
CA VAL A 717 -32.18 -4.51 3.30
C VAL A 717 -33.10 -3.92 4.38
N SER A 718 -32.60 -3.69 5.60
CA SER A 718 -33.36 -3.20 6.75
C SER A 718 -33.62 -1.70 6.70
N SER A 719 -34.89 -1.33 6.91
CA SER A 719 -35.35 0.04 7.19
C SER A 719 -34.62 0.64 8.39
N LYS A 720 -34.31 1.94 8.35
CA LYS A 720 -33.79 2.73 9.49
C LYS A 720 -34.46 2.29 10.79
N PHE A 721 -33.71 1.63 11.66
CA PHE A 721 -34.20 1.18 12.95
C PHE A 721 -33.98 2.30 13.97
N ASN A 722 -35.01 2.63 14.76
CA ASN A 722 -34.92 3.66 15.80
C ASN A 722 -34.83 3.00 17.17
N PHE A 723 -34.01 3.53 18.08
CA PHE A 723 -33.83 2.95 19.43
C PHE A 723 -35.16 2.82 20.21
N GLU A 724 -36.08 3.79 20.08
CA GLU A 724 -37.42 3.74 20.71
C GLU A 724 -38.21 2.49 20.32
N SER A 725 -37.95 1.93 19.13
CA SER A 725 -38.70 0.78 18.62
C SER A 725 -38.33 -0.53 19.33
N LEU A 726 -37.31 -0.54 20.19
CA LEU A 726 -37.00 -1.65 21.10
C LEU A 726 -38.03 -1.79 22.23
N PHE A 727 -38.77 -0.71 22.50
CA PHE A 727 -39.75 -0.59 23.57
C PHE A 727 -41.19 -0.68 23.04
N TYR A 728 -42.16 -0.89 23.93
CA TYR A 728 -43.57 -0.79 23.57
C TYR A 728 -43.95 0.65 23.19
N LYS A 729 -44.81 0.79 22.18
CA LYS A 729 -45.23 2.10 21.64
C LYS A 729 -45.85 2.97 22.75
N GLY A 730 -45.44 4.24 22.82
CA GLY A 730 -45.97 5.22 23.79
C GLY A 730 -45.32 5.17 25.18
N LYS A 731 -44.33 4.29 25.43
CA LYS A 731 -43.59 4.25 26.70
C LYS A 731 -42.44 5.25 26.78
N TRP A 732 -41.91 5.62 25.63
CA TRP A 732 -40.91 6.66 25.45
C TRP A 732 -41.49 7.73 24.54
N GLY A 733 -41.39 8.98 24.97
CA GLY A 733 -41.84 10.14 24.21
C GLY A 733 -40.68 11.05 23.88
N ARG A 734 -40.56 11.47 22.62
CA ARG A 734 -39.80 12.68 22.28
C ARG A 734 -40.45 13.82 23.06
N SER A 735 -39.67 14.51 23.89
CA SER A 735 -40.14 15.34 25.03
C SER A 735 -41.61 15.76 24.95
N SER A 736 -42.40 15.36 25.94
CA SER A 736 -43.81 15.72 26.03
C SER A 736 -43.95 17.23 25.86
N LYS A 737 -44.66 17.69 24.83
CA LYS A 737 -44.95 19.11 24.54
C LYS A 737 -45.58 19.89 25.72
N ASN A 738 -45.89 19.23 26.83
CA ASN A 738 -46.73 19.73 27.91
C ASN A 738 -46.00 19.98 29.24
N ASP A 739 -44.70 19.67 29.36
CA ASP A 739 -43.95 19.89 30.61
C ASP A 739 -42.88 20.99 30.46
N LYS A 740 -43.13 22.14 31.10
CA LYS A 740 -42.34 23.37 30.91
C LYS A 740 -40.88 23.21 31.36
N ILE A 741 -40.63 22.44 32.42
CA ILE A 741 -39.30 22.23 33.00
C ILE A 741 -38.41 21.46 32.02
N PHE A 742 -38.94 20.37 31.45
CA PHE A 742 -38.19 19.60 30.46
C PHE A 742 -38.07 20.31 29.12
N LYS A 743 -39.02 21.19 28.75
CA LYS A 743 -38.91 21.99 27.53
C LYS A 743 -37.73 22.96 27.59
N GLU A 744 -37.55 23.68 28.70
CA GLU A 744 -36.42 24.59 28.91
C GLU A 744 -35.07 23.83 28.95
N TYR A 745 -35.05 22.64 29.55
CA TYR A 745 -33.87 21.77 29.56
C TYR A 745 -33.57 21.17 28.17
N VAL A 746 -34.58 20.76 27.40
CA VAL A 746 -34.39 20.17 26.05
C VAL A 746 -34.03 21.22 24.99
N ASP A 747 -34.60 22.44 25.08
CA ASP A 747 -34.32 23.52 24.12
C ASP A 747 -32.93 24.13 24.30
N SER A 748 -32.31 23.99 25.48
CA SER A 748 -30.93 24.42 25.75
C SER A 748 -29.85 23.43 25.28
N VAL A 749 -30.26 22.22 24.90
CA VAL A 749 -29.40 21.08 24.62
C VAL A 749 -29.42 20.78 23.10
N THR A 750 -28.25 20.70 22.44
CA THR A 750 -28.12 20.51 20.97
C THR A 750 -28.49 19.10 20.46
N TYR A 751 -29.28 18.34 21.21
CA TYR A 751 -29.50 16.90 21.05
C TYR A 751 -30.98 16.57 20.81
N ASP A 752 -31.22 15.44 20.16
CA ASP A 752 -32.52 14.77 20.16
C ASP A 752 -32.66 13.94 21.44
N PHE A 753 -33.79 14.09 22.14
CA PHE A 753 -33.97 13.62 23.51
C PHE A 753 -35.32 12.90 23.70
N TRP A 754 -35.30 11.71 24.31
CA TRP A 754 -36.48 10.91 24.65
C TRP A 754 -36.52 10.62 26.14
N LEU A 755 -37.69 10.85 26.73
CA LEU A 755 -37.97 10.59 28.14
C LEU A 755 -38.85 9.36 28.30
N SER A 756 -38.58 8.61 29.35
CA SER A 756 -39.50 7.60 29.86
C SER A 756 -40.70 8.24 30.56
N GLY A 757 -41.70 7.43 30.91
CA GLY A 757 -42.63 7.78 31.98
C GLY A 757 -41.95 7.86 33.35
N ASN A 758 -42.66 8.36 34.36
CA ASN A 758 -42.15 8.49 35.73
C ASN A 758 -41.72 7.11 36.30
N ILE A 759 -40.51 7.03 36.82
CA ILE A 759 -39.93 5.83 37.44
C ILE A 759 -40.21 5.82 38.95
N ASP A 760 -40.06 6.97 39.60
CA ASP A 760 -40.32 7.23 41.02
C ASP A 760 -40.30 8.75 41.27
N LYS A 761 -41.08 9.32 42.21
CA LYS A 761 -41.02 10.73 42.68
C LYS A 761 -40.26 11.72 41.76
N ASP A 762 -40.86 12.12 40.64
CA ASP A 762 -40.26 13.05 39.65
C ASP A 762 -38.91 12.66 39.01
N LEU A 763 -38.60 11.36 38.99
CA LEU A 763 -37.43 10.75 38.39
C LEU A 763 -37.81 10.02 37.09
N TYR A 764 -37.00 10.21 36.05
CA TYR A 764 -37.24 9.73 34.70
C TYR A 764 -35.93 9.15 34.13
N ALA A 765 -36.01 8.08 33.34
CA ALA A 765 -34.90 7.67 32.50
C ALA A 765 -34.98 8.42 31.18
N TYR A 766 -33.84 8.67 30.57
CA TYR A 766 -33.78 9.29 29.26
C TYR A 766 -32.70 8.63 28.40
N PHE A 767 -32.86 8.77 27.08
CA PHE A 767 -31.77 8.60 26.14
C PHE A 767 -31.77 9.73 25.13
N GLY A 768 -30.59 10.02 24.58
CA GLY A 768 -30.45 11.06 23.57
C GLY A 768 -29.24 10.83 22.67
N PHE A 769 -29.17 11.60 21.61
CA PHE A 769 -28.03 11.68 20.69
C PHE A 769 -28.07 13.01 19.94
N LYS A 770 -26.96 13.43 19.35
CA LYS A 770 -26.89 14.72 18.64
C LYS A 770 -27.84 14.70 17.42
N ARG A 771 -28.53 15.81 17.09
CA ARG A 771 -29.67 15.88 16.12
C ARG A 771 -29.43 15.22 14.74
N GLU A 772 -28.18 14.99 14.36
CA GLU A 772 -27.82 14.07 13.29
C GLU A 772 -27.22 12.84 13.94
N LEU A 773 -27.93 11.71 13.90
CA LEU A 773 -27.55 10.43 14.51
C LEU A 773 -26.18 9.99 14.00
N ASN A 774 -25.12 10.49 14.63
CA ASN A 774 -23.76 10.35 14.18
C ASN A 774 -23.20 9.11 14.85
N LEU A 775 -22.58 8.23 14.07
CA LEU A 775 -21.98 7.00 14.57
C LEU A 775 -20.66 7.31 15.29
N ALA A 776 -20.48 8.48 15.90
CA ALA A 776 -19.25 8.87 16.58
C ALA A 776 -19.12 8.16 17.94
N GLU A 777 -17.92 8.22 18.51
CA GLU A 777 -17.67 7.68 19.86
C GLU A 777 -18.36 8.56 20.91
N ASP A 778 -19.00 7.91 21.88
CA ASP A 778 -19.56 8.53 23.08
C ASP A 778 -20.62 9.63 22.83
N GLU A 779 -21.29 9.60 21.68
CA GLU A 779 -22.37 10.54 21.32
C GLU A 779 -23.79 10.00 21.59
N PHE A 780 -23.94 8.80 22.17
CA PHE A 780 -25.22 8.29 22.65
C PHE A 780 -25.28 8.39 24.18
N PHE A 781 -26.33 9.02 24.69
CA PHE A 781 -26.50 9.28 26.11
C PHE A 781 -27.58 8.36 26.66
N PHE A 782 -27.33 7.77 27.84
CA PHE A 782 -28.38 7.15 28.63
C PHE A 782 -28.21 7.57 30.08
N GLY A 783 -29.29 8.02 30.69
CA GLY A 783 -29.22 8.59 32.02
C GLY A 783 -30.54 8.60 32.75
N VAL A 784 -30.48 9.14 33.96
CA VAL A 784 -31.61 9.36 34.84
C VAL A 784 -31.61 10.81 35.24
N ILE A 785 -32.77 11.45 35.16
CA ILE A 785 -32.99 12.86 35.46
C ILE A 785 -34.11 13.02 36.50
N GLU A 786 -33.95 13.98 37.40
CA GLU A 786 -34.89 14.31 38.46
C GLU A 786 -35.26 15.80 38.36
N LYS A 787 -36.56 16.11 38.47
CA LYS A 787 -37.08 17.50 38.44
C LYS A 787 -36.83 18.25 39.74
N SER A 788 -35.62 18.18 40.25
CA SER A 788 -35.14 18.96 41.38
C SER A 788 -33.62 19.05 41.30
N PRO A 789 -33.02 20.25 41.32
CA PRO A 789 -31.56 20.39 41.33
C PRO A 789 -30.94 19.85 42.64
N ASP A 790 -31.67 19.90 43.75
CA ASP A 790 -31.24 19.43 45.08
C ASP A 790 -31.87 18.07 45.48
N GLY A 791 -32.26 17.29 44.47
CA GLY A 791 -32.95 16.01 44.60
C GLY A 791 -32.12 14.87 45.18
N LEU A 792 -32.61 13.64 45.01
CA LEU A 792 -31.88 12.42 45.35
C LEU A 792 -30.60 12.29 44.50
N LEU A 793 -30.68 12.57 43.19
CA LEU A 793 -29.57 12.34 42.25
C LEU A 793 -28.33 13.18 42.58
N SER A 794 -28.48 14.46 42.92
CA SER A 794 -27.37 15.33 43.29
C SER A 794 -26.66 14.95 44.60
N LYS A 795 -27.28 14.10 45.42
CA LYS A 795 -26.73 13.60 46.69
C LYS A 795 -26.01 12.25 46.56
N ILE A 796 -26.11 11.58 45.42
CA ILE A 796 -25.47 10.28 45.20
C ILE A 796 -23.96 10.49 44.99
N LYS A 797 -23.15 9.91 45.89
CA LYS A 797 -21.68 9.90 45.73
C LYS A 797 -21.25 8.77 44.80
N ILE A 798 -20.65 9.10 43.66
CA ILE A 798 -20.01 8.12 42.78
C ILE A 798 -18.67 7.71 43.38
N PRO A 799 -18.40 6.40 43.57
CA PRO A 799 -17.09 5.93 44.00
C PRO A 799 -16.00 6.32 42.98
N THR A 800 -14.83 6.75 43.47
CA THR A 800 -13.71 7.26 42.63
C THR A 800 -13.33 6.33 41.47
N LYS A 801 -13.44 5.01 41.67
CA LYS A 801 -13.19 3.98 40.65
C LYS A 801 -14.16 4.00 39.44
N PHE A 802 -15.26 4.74 39.53
CA PHE A 802 -16.30 4.84 38.51
C PHE A 802 -16.51 6.27 37.99
N ASN A 803 -15.78 7.27 38.49
CA ASN A 803 -15.97 8.69 38.12
C ASN A 803 -15.85 8.95 36.62
N SER A 804 -15.06 8.17 35.89
CA SER A 804 -14.93 8.33 34.43
C SER A 804 -16.11 7.74 33.63
N LYS A 805 -17.04 7.02 34.28
CA LYS A 805 -18.16 6.32 33.63
C LYS A 805 -19.52 6.93 33.93
N TYR A 806 -19.61 7.78 34.93
CA TYR A 806 -20.85 8.44 35.36
C TYR A 806 -20.58 9.93 35.41
N LEU A 807 -21.31 10.67 34.60
CA LEU A 807 -21.31 12.13 34.59
C LEU A 807 -22.46 12.62 35.45
N ILE A 808 -22.19 13.60 36.32
CA ILE A 808 -23.19 14.26 37.14
C ILE A 808 -23.28 15.69 36.66
N GLU A 809 -24.49 16.14 36.35
CA GLU A 809 -24.79 17.54 36.15
C GLU A 809 -25.90 17.96 37.11
N SER A 810 -25.64 19.05 37.82
CA SER A 810 -26.59 19.67 38.76
C SER A 810 -26.56 21.18 38.50
N GLY A 811 -27.58 21.69 37.81
CA GLY A 811 -27.68 23.08 37.40
C GLY A 811 -28.98 23.36 36.66
N GLY A 812 -29.52 24.57 36.80
CA GLY A 812 -30.85 24.92 36.28
C GLY A 812 -32.00 24.32 37.13
N SER A 813 -33.00 23.73 36.49
CA SER A 813 -34.22 23.22 37.15
C SER A 813 -34.22 21.71 37.47
N CYS A 814 -33.13 20.98 37.13
CA CYS A 814 -33.05 19.52 37.26
C CYS A 814 -31.66 19.06 37.79
N SER A 815 -31.58 17.80 38.22
CA SER A 815 -30.30 17.09 38.45
C SER A 815 -30.29 15.78 37.68
N GLU A 816 -29.12 15.32 37.24
CA GLU A 816 -28.99 14.09 36.46
C GLU A 816 -27.70 13.31 36.69
N ILE A 817 -27.78 12.00 36.42
CA ILE A 817 -26.64 11.08 36.33
C ILE A 817 -26.76 10.31 35.03
N TYR A 818 -25.75 10.40 34.18
CA TYR A 818 -25.77 9.76 32.87
C TYR A 818 -24.42 9.16 32.48
N GLY A 819 -24.48 8.25 31.50
CA GLY A 819 -23.33 7.63 30.87
C GLY A 819 -23.30 7.96 29.38
N LEU A 820 -22.09 7.97 28.83
CA LEU A 820 -21.85 8.05 27.39
C LEU A 820 -21.64 6.66 26.82
N PHE A 821 -22.20 6.43 25.63
CA PHE A 821 -22.17 5.17 24.92
C PHE A 821 -21.93 5.40 23.43
N THR A 822 -21.45 4.36 22.77
CA THR A 822 -21.16 4.41 21.33
C THR A 822 -22.15 3.55 20.56
N LEU A 823 -23.01 4.17 19.75
CA LEU A 823 -23.81 3.44 18.77
C LEU A 823 -22.92 3.06 17.58
N ILE A 824 -22.68 1.75 17.42
CA ILE A 824 -21.76 1.23 16.40
C ILE A 824 -22.32 1.42 14.99
N SER A 825 -23.61 1.11 14.81
CA SER A 825 -24.34 1.25 13.56
C SER A 825 -25.85 1.43 13.79
N THR A 826 -26.58 1.73 12.72
CA THR A 826 -28.04 1.87 12.72
C THR A 826 -28.77 0.53 12.59
N GLU A 827 -28.08 -0.61 12.68
CA GLU A 827 -28.69 -1.94 12.61
C GLU A 827 -29.23 -2.39 13.96
N LEU A 828 -30.31 -3.18 13.94
CA LEU A 828 -30.95 -3.74 15.15
C LEU A 828 -29.95 -4.46 16.07
N SER A 829 -28.97 -5.17 15.50
CA SER A 829 -27.92 -5.85 16.27
C SER A 829 -27.07 -4.87 17.10
N SER A 830 -26.69 -3.72 16.54
CA SER A 830 -25.94 -2.68 17.25
C SER A 830 -26.76 -2.05 18.37
N TYR A 831 -28.06 -1.83 18.17
CA TYR A 831 -28.93 -1.34 19.25
C TYR A 831 -29.10 -2.35 20.37
N ARG A 832 -29.11 -3.65 20.07
CA ARG A 832 -29.11 -4.71 21.09
C ARG A 832 -27.80 -4.75 21.88
N THR A 833 -26.65 -4.60 21.21
CA THR A 833 -25.35 -4.45 21.91
C THR A 833 -25.35 -3.22 22.82
N LEU A 834 -25.87 -2.08 22.33
CA LEU A 834 -25.99 -0.86 23.11
C LEU A 834 -26.87 -1.07 24.35
N LEU A 835 -28.00 -1.79 24.24
CA LEU A 835 -28.82 -2.16 25.39
C LEU A 835 -28.05 -2.99 26.43
N SER A 836 -27.19 -3.93 26.00
CA SER A 836 -26.35 -4.72 26.92
C SER A 836 -25.29 -3.85 27.62
N GLU A 837 -24.69 -2.90 26.90
CA GLU A 837 -23.74 -1.94 27.48
C GLU A 837 -24.43 -1.03 28.51
N ILE A 838 -25.62 -0.52 28.18
CA ILE A 838 -26.45 0.28 29.10
C ILE A 838 -26.82 -0.55 30.33
N TYR A 839 -27.22 -1.81 30.19
CA TYR A 839 -27.49 -2.67 31.34
C TYR A 839 -26.25 -2.84 32.23
N SER A 840 -25.08 -3.13 31.64
CA SER A 840 -23.82 -3.25 32.39
C SER A 840 -23.46 -1.98 33.16
N TRP A 841 -23.84 -0.81 32.62
CA TRP A 841 -23.70 0.48 33.28
C TRP A 841 -24.74 0.65 34.41
N VAL A 842 -26.02 0.36 34.18
CA VAL A 842 -27.06 0.43 35.22
C VAL A 842 -26.81 -0.60 36.34
N ASP A 843 -26.29 -1.78 36.02
CA ASP A 843 -26.01 -2.82 37.01
C ASP A 843 -24.90 -2.41 38.00
N LYS A 844 -24.03 -1.48 37.60
CA LYS A 844 -22.98 -0.91 38.45
C LYS A 844 -23.40 0.41 39.12
N PHE A 845 -24.65 0.82 38.97
CA PHE A 845 -25.15 2.09 39.49
C PHE A 845 -24.99 2.18 41.02
N PRO A 846 -24.50 3.30 41.58
CA PRO A 846 -24.08 3.38 43.00
C PRO A 846 -25.20 3.13 44.01
N ASP A 847 -26.41 3.61 43.74
CA ASP A 847 -27.57 3.42 44.61
C ASP A 847 -28.33 2.13 44.26
N LYS A 848 -28.36 1.17 45.19
CA LYS A 848 -28.98 -0.15 44.98
C LYS A 848 -30.50 -0.09 44.82
N ALA A 849 -31.17 0.83 45.52
CA ALA A 849 -32.63 0.95 45.46
C ALA A 849 -33.05 1.56 44.12
N LEU A 850 -32.36 2.62 43.70
CA LEU A 850 -32.59 3.28 42.43
C LEU A 850 -32.20 2.39 41.25
N LYS A 851 -31.06 1.70 41.33
CA LYS A 851 -30.67 0.63 40.38
C LYS A 851 -31.83 -0.34 40.13
N SER A 852 -32.41 -0.87 41.20
CA SER A 852 -33.48 -1.88 41.11
C SER A 852 -34.72 -1.32 40.42
N LYS A 853 -35.08 -0.06 40.70
CA LYS A 853 -36.19 0.65 40.05
C LYS A 853 -35.94 0.91 38.56
N ILE A 854 -34.75 1.38 38.20
CA ILE A 854 -34.36 1.63 36.80
C ILE A 854 -34.41 0.33 35.99
N ILE A 855 -33.80 -0.74 36.51
CA ILE A 855 -33.78 -2.06 35.84
C ILE A 855 -35.19 -2.60 35.68
N TYR A 856 -36.01 -2.56 36.73
CA TYR A 856 -37.40 -3.01 36.68
C TYR A 856 -38.20 -2.24 35.63
N TYR A 857 -38.06 -0.92 35.61
CA TYR A 857 -38.76 -0.06 34.66
C TYR A 857 -38.38 -0.39 33.21
N ILE A 858 -37.08 -0.47 32.89
CA ILE A 858 -36.62 -0.74 31.52
C ILE A 858 -37.09 -2.12 31.06
N LYS A 859 -36.94 -3.16 31.89
CA LYS A 859 -37.38 -4.53 31.57
C LYS A 859 -38.86 -4.62 31.21
N ASN A 860 -39.72 -3.97 32.00
CA ASN A 860 -41.17 -4.04 31.79
C ASN A 860 -41.67 -3.23 30.58
N ASN A 861 -40.85 -2.32 30.06
CA ASN A 861 -41.20 -1.49 28.90
C ASN A 861 -40.49 -1.92 27.61
N LEU A 862 -39.51 -2.83 27.68
CA LEU A 862 -38.90 -3.47 26.51
C LEU A 862 -39.85 -4.50 25.89
N LYS A 863 -39.82 -4.61 24.56
CA LYS A 863 -40.49 -5.72 23.86
C LYS A 863 -39.89 -7.05 24.33
N LYS A 864 -40.72 -8.09 24.41
CA LYS A 864 -40.35 -9.42 24.94
C LYS A 864 -39.06 -9.97 24.31
N GLU A 865 -38.89 -9.82 23.01
CA GLU A 865 -37.70 -10.24 22.24
C GLU A 865 -36.40 -9.49 22.59
N ASN A 866 -36.48 -8.31 23.22
CA ASN A 866 -35.33 -7.47 23.55
C ASN A 866 -34.90 -7.57 25.02
N ILE A 867 -35.73 -8.15 25.90
CA ILE A 867 -35.47 -8.26 27.35
C ILE A 867 -34.16 -9.00 27.63
N ASN A 868 -33.88 -10.07 26.89
CA ASN A 868 -32.67 -10.87 27.07
C ASN A 868 -31.39 -10.05 26.81
N TYR A 869 -31.41 -9.10 25.89
CA TYR A 869 -30.23 -8.25 25.60
C TYR A 869 -29.99 -7.22 26.69
N PHE A 870 -31.02 -6.81 27.42
CA PHE A 870 -30.90 -5.94 28.59
C PHE A 870 -30.57 -6.71 29.87
N THR A 871 -30.42 -8.03 29.84
CA THR A 871 -30.15 -8.85 31.04
C THR A 871 -28.98 -9.78 30.91
N ALA A 872 -28.57 -10.07 29.68
CA ALA A 872 -27.45 -10.92 29.39
C ALA A 872 -26.15 -10.24 29.82
N ASN A 873 -25.68 -10.64 31.00
CA ASN A 873 -24.26 -10.78 31.26
C ASN A 873 -24.05 -11.96 32.21
N THR A 874 -23.92 -13.15 31.65
CA THR A 874 -23.04 -14.25 32.10
C THR A 874 -23.17 -15.40 31.09
N ASN A 875 -22.03 -15.85 30.58
CA ASN A 875 -21.83 -16.99 29.65
C ASN A 875 -21.92 -16.67 28.15
N ASN A 876 -20.85 -16.08 27.63
CA ASN A 876 -20.16 -16.61 26.45
C ASN A 876 -18.68 -16.21 26.58
N LYS A 877 -17.87 -17.16 27.05
CA LYS A 877 -16.42 -17.17 26.89
C LYS A 877 -16.09 -17.68 25.50
#